data_AF-V5SAY8-F1
#
_entry.id   AF-V5SAY8-F1
#
_cell.length_a   1.000
_cell.length_b   1.000
_cell.length_c   1.000
_cell.angle_alpha   90.00
_cell.angle_beta   90.00
_cell.angle_gamma   90.00
#
_symmetry.space_group_name_H-M   'P 1'
#
loop_
_entity.id
_entity.type
_entity.pdbx_description
1 polymer ?
#
loop_
_entity_poly.entity_id
_entity_poly.type
_entity_poly.pdbx_seq_one_letter_code
_entity_poly.pdbx_strand_id
1 'polypeptide(L)'
;MGWDVKATADGIVQSLPEMPTLSAESVSLPQAANWIIMGLLVLAVASALTRLLPRIWAATEQVLFSNWRLALIGSAALILSLAGGWVTWDGMRNFTGESVLSAMFTFGIHAVMLITAWLIGESFATGMNQMRVTSARKVNAPMIALSLIGFTLLIAALVAGIVLYGLSNDQLFYGLAAAGLVVLAVAGILIFSKSDVVQPYTQGVRIVAKNAMLWVMFLVCMSTSVFFSFDSRFNVIFPKDQRERAAEIRTTNQVAGVVADIGETISSRRITEAETLFQSQGWQAYEGQLASLSRASEGAEREIEAHFTRQMEAHRSAIAEQQERMTTATSGQAGLAGKKIVLTDELSRLKAERPGLAADLAGKKSELDARAREVDAKRVEAMAEEKGVEGTLKSGRGPMYRERVGELARLRDYYKIGEERVRDAEKRLGAVDTRITEIERELAGVDGELAKLRGEADTAGQRIAASEASQLGQEGQSVDPARVRAAFERARADFRQQPDQERLASLHQHCVQLYDAMISTEATKERVRDIDCDPKQAVEAAAVVFALNSGLKAFEANCAGGDKLPTVGGVDPLLGFGRKCLQDSGLPSADSSAMGARLSAIDLNRDDKAHNFVVSLNAFQDGNSLAYLALAIAIGMDALIFMSGLFGANAVRSPLSDVPSLKARNSQELNAMIEAALLPDTFRKARLVVQSMHPIENVEGYSNEVRLDELDPETAVQVRSVLNAGAVIGAVRRGGQAAHYLVRSELLEFLNTVVKRELERNPDKAERGLALDQFEDQLVVALLPDIGASCDAVMGALVPMDEDRGFTSQIDLEDVDDDERPAVLNVLNTGATFSLVQRVKGTESYFVHKDLYKTLARIRAREMARGGGRPPAADGGALISSASKQDPPQITDQTQRVEYKPSENDERVRAMSALVDPLGVDAESYVMLDAQVLRTAGQASEDFYALRRTQSGLDYFLRQGDDEARREFDRAFSREDQALRPGDGWKQRILNAVAEDLEQNWGIVMLLPNGPYERALGHIVEQLEPDNANEILAGDEKLLLATAQSLLKSLQSNARQSSADWMQLQSLFHQLQRVPVQQAGLGDGKRTLN
;
A
#
# COMPACT_ATOMS: atom_id res chain seq x y z
N MET A 1 -49.04 10.79 11.80
CA MET A 1 -48.46 11.28 13.06
C MET A 1 -46.99 10.88 13.04
N GLY A 2 -46.13 11.79 12.60
CA GLY A 2 -44.70 11.53 12.48
C GLY A 2 -44.02 11.73 13.82
N TRP A 3 -43.32 10.70 14.30
CA TRP A 3 -42.41 10.83 15.42
C TRP A 3 -41.17 11.61 14.97
N ASP A 4 -41.00 12.80 15.55
CA ASP A 4 -39.82 13.62 15.32
C ASP A 4 -38.66 13.10 16.19
N VAL A 5 -37.82 12.28 15.56
CA VAL A 5 -36.61 11.69 16.15
C VAL A 5 -35.63 12.77 16.63
N LYS A 6 -35.70 13.99 16.06
CA LYS A 6 -34.81 15.09 16.42
C LYS A 6 -35.19 15.71 17.77
N ALA A 7 -36.49 15.91 18.03
CA ALA A 7 -36.97 16.40 19.33
C ALA A 7 -36.70 15.41 20.47
N THR A 8 -36.70 14.11 20.16
CA THR A 8 -36.42 13.04 21.12
C THR A 8 -34.91 12.92 21.40
N ALA A 9 -34.06 13.15 20.40
CA ALA A 9 -32.61 13.19 20.55
C ALA A 9 -32.14 14.44 21.32
N ASP A 10 -32.70 15.61 21.01
CA ASP A 10 -32.36 16.88 21.68
C ASP A 10 -32.80 16.86 23.17
N GLY A 11 -33.93 16.21 23.48
CA GLY A 11 -34.40 16.03 24.86
C GLY A 11 -33.52 15.10 25.71
N ILE A 12 -32.85 14.12 25.09
CA ILE A 12 -31.91 13.23 25.80
C ILE A 12 -30.57 13.95 26.05
N VAL A 13 -30.09 14.73 25.07
CA VAL A 13 -28.84 15.50 25.18
C VAL A 13 -28.93 16.59 26.26
N GLN A 14 -30.09 17.23 26.42
CA GLN A 14 -30.31 18.24 27.48
C GLN A 14 -30.53 17.66 28.88
N SER A 15 -30.75 16.35 29.01
CA SER A 15 -30.98 15.68 30.30
C SER A 15 -29.71 15.10 30.94
N LEU A 16 -28.57 15.15 30.23
CA LEU A 16 -27.28 14.75 30.78
C LEU A 16 -26.67 15.91 31.56
N PRO A 17 -26.29 15.73 32.84
CA PRO A 17 -25.57 16.76 33.57
C PRO A 17 -24.24 17.04 32.85
N GLU A 18 -23.92 18.33 32.66
CA GLU A 18 -22.63 18.76 32.11
C GLU A 18 -21.50 18.15 32.93
N MET A 19 -20.81 17.17 32.35
CA MET A 19 -19.58 16.63 32.95
C MET A 19 -18.44 17.60 32.66
N PRO A 20 -17.57 17.90 33.65
CA PRO A 20 -16.46 18.81 33.44
C PRO A 20 -15.54 18.25 32.36
N THR A 21 -15.11 19.10 31.44
CA THR A 21 -14.01 18.82 30.50
C THR A 21 -12.74 18.54 31.30
N LEU A 22 -12.46 17.27 31.58
CA LEU A 22 -11.23 16.85 32.23
C LEU A 22 -10.14 16.65 31.17
N SER A 23 -9.15 17.53 31.19
CA SER A 23 -7.88 17.38 30.48
C SER A 23 -7.19 16.07 30.91
N ALA A 24 -6.65 15.35 29.93
CA ALA A 24 -6.14 13.99 30.04
C ALA A 24 -4.74 13.89 30.72
N GLU A 25 -4.54 14.52 31.88
CA GLU A 25 -3.26 14.43 32.61
C GLU A 25 -3.34 13.83 34.03
N SER A 26 -4.52 13.45 34.53
CA SER A 26 -4.56 12.73 35.82
C SER A 26 -5.80 11.86 36.01
N VAL A 27 -5.84 10.67 35.40
CA VAL A 27 -6.70 9.59 35.90
C VAL A 27 -5.81 8.39 36.18
N SER A 28 -5.59 8.15 37.47
CA SER A 28 -4.80 6.99 37.92
C SER A 28 -5.57 5.69 37.62
N LEU A 29 -4.86 4.64 37.17
CA LEU A 29 -5.36 3.28 36.94
C LEU A 29 -6.41 2.77 37.98
N PRO A 30 -6.29 3.04 39.30
CA PRO A 30 -7.31 2.60 40.27
C PRO A 30 -8.66 3.33 40.14
N GLN A 31 -8.70 4.57 39.66
CA GLN A 31 -9.97 5.29 39.44
C GLN A 31 -10.71 4.76 38.21
N ALA A 32 -10.01 4.52 37.11
CA ALA A 32 -10.60 3.90 35.92
C ALA A 32 -11.14 2.49 36.24
N ALA A 33 -10.40 1.71 37.03
CA ALA A 33 -10.84 0.40 37.51
C ALA A 33 -12.12 0.49 38.35
N ASN A 34 -12.22 1.45 39.27
CA ASN A 34 -13.43 1.65 40.09
C ASN A 34 -14.65 2.07 39.26
N TRP A 35 -14.46 2.84 38.19
CA TRP A 35 -15.57 3.24 37.31
C TRP A 35 -16.04 2.09 36.43
N ILE A 36 -15.12 1.24 35.96
CA ILE A 36 -15.44 0.00 35.24
C ILE A 36 -16.15 -1.00 36.18
N ILE A 37 -15.68 -1.13 37.42
CA ILE A 37 -16.32 -1.98 38.43
C ILE A 37 -17.72 -1.46 38.76
N MET A 38 -17.90 -0.15 38.97
CA MET A 38 -19.23 0.45 39.19
C MET A 38 -20.15 0.28 37.98
N GLY A 39 -19.64 0.44 36.76
CA GLY A 39 -20.38 0.20 35.52
C GLY A 39 -20.83 -1.26 35.41
N LEU A 40 -19.93 -2.21 35.67
CA LEU A 40 -20.23 -3.65 35.71
C LEU A 40 -21.22 -4.00 36.83
N LEU A 41 -21.15 -3.33 37.99
CA LEU A 41 -22.03 -3.60 39.12
C LEU A 41 -23.45 -3.06 38.85
N VAL A 42 -23.57 -1.88 38.23
CA VAL A 42 -24.86 -1.33 37.77
C VAL A 42 -25.46 -2.21 36.67
N LEU A 43 -24.63 -2.71 35.74
CA LEU A 43 -25.09 -3.60 34.67
C LEU A 43 -25.46 -5.00 35.21
N ALA A 44 -24.74 -5.51 36.21
CA ALA A 44 -25.06 -6.73 36.95
C ALA A 44 -26.37 -6.60 37.75
N VAL A 45 -26.60 -5.44 38.38
CA VAL A 45 -27.85 -5.17 39.12
C VAL A 45 -29.03 -4.99 38.15
N ALA A 46 -28.85 -4.26 37.05
CA ALA A 46 -29.89 -4.08 36.03
C ALA A 46 -30.23 -5.40 35.28
N SER A 47 -29.23 -6.25 35.04
CA SER A 47 -29.41 -7.57 34.43
C SER A 47 -29.91 -8.63 35.42
N ALA A 48 -29.76 -8.44 36.74
CA ALA A 48 -30.40 -9.27 37.76
C ALA A 48 -31.87 -8.86 38.01
N LEU A 49 -32.19 -7.56 37.88
CA LEU A 49 -33.56 -7.03 38.01
C LEU A 49 -34.44 -7.40 36.81
N THR A 50 -33.86 -7.52 35.62
CA THR A 50 -34.54 -8.10 34.45
C THR A 50 -34.31 -9.61 34.48
N ARG A 51 -35.35 -10.45 34.47
CA ARG A 51 -35.23 -11.94 34.46
C ARG A 51 -34.55 -12.51 33.18
N LEU A 52 -33.73 -11.72 32.50
CA LEU A 52 -32.96 -12.06 31.30
C LEU A 52 -31.76 -12.94 31.64
N LEU A 53 -30.99 -12.60 32.68
CA LEU A 53 -29.74 -13.30 32.99
C LEU A 53 -29.93 -14.80 33.32
N PRO A 54 -30.88 -15.22 34.18
CA PRO A 54 -31.09 -16.65 34.43
C PRO A 54 -31.68 -17.39 33.21
N ARG A 55 -32.41 -16.71 32.32
CA ARG A 55 -32.93 -17.30 31.07
C ARG A 55 -31.84 -17.48 30.03
N ILE A 56 -30.96 -16.49 29.88
CA ILE A 56 -29.81 -16.54 29.00
C ILE A 56 -28.81 -17.55 29.56
N TRP A 57 -28.55 -17.55 30.87
CA TRP A 57 -27.65 -18.51 31.50
C TRP A 57 -28.17 -19.95 31.38
N ALA A 58 -29.45 -20.22 31.64
CA ALA A 58 -30.02 -21.55 31.45
C ALA A 58 -30.02 -21.99 29.97
N ALA A 59 -30.25 -21.07 29.03
CA ALA A 59 -30.17 -21.35 27.59
C ALA A 59 -28.72 -21.58 27.14
N THR A 60 -27.77 -20.82 27.68
CA THR A 60 -26.33 -20.93 27.38
C THR A 60 -25.77 -22.22 27.99
N GLU A 61 -26.20 -22.59 29.21
CA GLU A 61 -25.86 -23.83 29.91
C GLU A 61 -26.38 -25.06 29.15
N GLN A 62 -27.63 -25.05 28.71
CA GLN A 62 -28.17 -26.11 27.85
C GLN A 62 -27.43 -26.25 26.51
N VAL A 63 -27.01 -25.14 25.89
CA VAL A 63 -26.25 -25.17 24.63
C VAL A 63 -24.78 -25.57 24.87
N LEU A 64 -24.17 -25.18 25.99
CA LEU A 64 -22.80 -25.55 26.36
C LEU A 64 -22.66 -27.04 26.63
N PHE A 65 -23.63 -27.64 27.33
CA PHE A 65 -23.54 -29.02 27.82
C PHE A 65 -24.17 -30.06 26.90
N SER A 66 -25.02 -29.68 25.93
CA SER A 66 -25.60 -30.62 24.95
C SER A 66 -24.73 -30.87 23.71
N ASN A 67 -23.90 -29.89 23.31
CA ASN A 67 -22.95 -30.01 22.20
C ASN A 67 -21.69 -29.16 22.45
N TRP A 68 -20.77 -29.69 23.27
CA TRP A 68 -19.55 -28.97 23.71
C TRP A 68 -18.69 -28.43 22.55
N ARG A 69 -18.66 -29.12 21.40
CA ARG A 69 -17.92 -28.67 20.20
C ARG A 69 -18.49 -27.37 19.63
N LEU A 70 -19.81 -27.25 19.64
CA LEU A 70 -20.53 -26.09 19.13
C LEU A 70 -20.30 -24.87 20.01
N ALA A 71 -20.36 -25.08 21.32
CA ALA A 71 -20.10 -24.06 22.31
C ALA A 71 -18.64 -23.60 22.28
N LEU A 72 -17.68 -24.50 22.03
CA LEU A 72 -16.27 -24.15 21.91
C LEU A 72 -15.99 -23.32 20.65
N ILE A 73 -16.55 -23.70 19.49
CA ILE A 73 -16.37 -22.94 18.23
C ILE A 73 -17.08 -21.58 18.31
N GLY A 74 -18.30 -21.54 18.85
CA GLY A 74 -19.06 -20.29 19.02
C GLY A 74 -18.42 -19.34 20.04
N SER A 75 -17.91 -19.86 21.17
CA SER A 75 -17.19 -19.04 22.15
C SER A 75 -15.84 -18.56 21.62
N ALA A 76 -15.11 -19.39 20.88
CA ALA A 76 -13.87 -18.97 20.21
C ALA A 76 -14.12 -17.84 19.20
N ALA A 77 -15.17 -17.94 18.38
CA ALA A 77 -15.57 -16.89 17.44
C ALA A 77 -15.88 -15.56 18.16
N LEU A 78 -16.60 -15.63 19.28
CA LEU A 78 -16.97 -14.47 20.08
C LEU A 78 -15.74 -13.83 20.76
N ILE A 79 -14.85 -14.63 21.34
CA ILE A 79 -13.60 -14.15 21.94
C ILE A 79 -12.69 -13.52 20.89
N LEU A 80 -12.54 -14.15 19.72
CA LEU A 80 -11.75 -13.62 18.61
C LEU A 80 -12.35 -12.31 18.07
N SER A 81 -13.68 -12.22 17.98
CA SER A 81 -14.36 -10.99 17.56
C SER A 81 -14.21 -9.87 18.58
N LEU A 82 -14.24 -10.16 19.89
CA LEU A 82 -13.94 -9.17 20.93
C LEU A 82 -12.46 -8.73 20.88
N ALA A 83 -11.54 -9.66 20.68
CA ALA A 83 -10.11 -9.36 20.57
C ALA A 83 -9.80 -8.53 19.30
N GLY A 84 -10.34 -8.91 18.15
CA GLY A 84 -10.25 -8.13 16.91
C GLY A 84 -10.95 -6.78 17.03
N GLY A 85 -12.10 -6.74 17.69
CA GLY A 85 -12.88 -5.54 17.97
C GLY A 85 -12.12 -4.54 18.84
N TRP A 86 -11.35 -5.01 19.82
CA TRP A 86 -10.48 -4.15 20.64
C TRP A 86 -9.41 -3.44 19.80
N VAL A 87 -8.71 -4.19 18.93
CA VAL A 87 -7.64 -3.63 18.08
C VAL A 87 -8.23 -2.70 17.00
N THR A 88 -9.39 -3.06 16.46
CA THR A 88 -10.14 -2.20 15.53
C THR A 88 -10.59 -0.90 16.22
N TRP A 89 -11.04 -0.99 17.48
CA TRP A 89 -11.50 0.16 18.26
C TRP A 89 -10.36 1.12 18.56
N ASP A 90 -9.20 0.59 18.93
CA ASP A 90 -8.01 1.38 19.18
C ASP A 90 -7.56 2.14 17.92
N GLY A 91 -7.53 1.49 16.75
CA GLY A 91 -7.21 2.15 15.49
C GLY A 91 -8.24 3.19 15.06
N MET A 92 -9.53 2.90 15.27
CA MET A 92 -10.60 3.84 14.94
C MET A 92 -10.65 5.04 15.90
N ARG A 93 -10.30 4.84 17.17
CA ARG A 93 -10.13 5.90 18.16
C ARG A 93 -8.98 6.83 17.76
N ASN A 94 -7.86 6.26 17.29
CA ASN A 94 -6.75 7.06 16.77
C ASN A 94 -7.14 7.89 15.55
N PHE A 95 -8.14 7.44 14.78
CA PHE A 95 -8.64 8.14 13.60
C PHE A 95 -9.69 9.22 13.90
N THR A 96 -10.67 8.94 14.77
CA THR A 96 -11.80 9.85 15.01
C THR A 96 -11.58 10.81 16.18
N GLY A 97 -10.67 10.49 17.11
CA GLY A 97 -10.47 11.22 18.36
C GLY A 97 -11.59 10.99 19.41
N GLU A 98 -12.70 10.35 19.04
CA GLU A 98 -13.85 10.10 19.90
C GLU A 98 -13.97 8.61 20.26
N SER A 99 -13.93 8.32 21.57
CA SER A 99 -13.88 6.95 22.10
C SER A 99 -15.20 6.19 21.95
N VAL A 100 -16.33 6.85 22.15
CA VAL A 100 -17.68 6.24 22.17
C VAL A 100 -18.16 5.93 20.75
N LEU A 101 -18.02 6.89 19.85
CA LEU A 101 -18.40 6.75 18.45
C LEU A 101 -17.56 5.66 17.75
N SER A 102 -16.26 5.59 18.04
CA SER A 102 -15.40 4.50 17.59
C SER A 102 -15.90 3.13 18.08
N ALA A 103 -16.32 3.02 19.34
CA ALA A 103 -16.79 1.75 19.90
C ALA A 103 -18.11 1.27 19.26
N MET A 104 -19.00 2.20 18.93
CA MET A 104 -20.26 1.86 18.23
C MET A 104 -20.01 1.34 16.82
N PHE A 105 -19.11 1.98 16.07
CA PHE A 105 -18.74 1.53 14.73
C PHE A 105 -18.02 0.19 14.75
N THR A 106 -17.09 -0.04 15.68
CA THR A 106 -16.40 -1.32 15.76
C THR A 106 -17.32 -2.46 16.17
N PHE A 107 -18.25 -2.22 17.10
CA PHE A 107 -19.31 -3.18 17.41
C PHE A 107 -20.15 -3.51 16.17
N GLY A 108 -20.56 -2.50 15.39
CA GLY A 108 -21.31 -2.69 14.16
C GLY A 108 -20.55 -3.54 13.12
N ILE A 109 -19.28 -3.22 12.87
CA ILE A 109 -18.43 -3.94 11.91
C ILE A 109 -18.26 -5.41 12.32
N HIS A 110 -17.89 -5.67 13.59
CA HIS A 110 -17.64 -7.03 14.08
C HIS A 110 -18.91 -7.86 14.18
N ALA A 111 -20.05 -7.26 14.58
CA ALA A 111 -21.33 -7.94 14.61
C ALA A 111 -21.78 -8.37 13.19
N VAL A 112 -21.70 -7.46 12.21
CA VAL A 112 -22.03 -7.77 10.81
C VAL A 112 -21.07 -8.82 10.25
N MET A 113 -19.77 -8.72 10.54
CA MET A 113 -18.76 -9.68 10.08
C MET A 113 -19.03 -11.09 10.62
N LEU A 114 -19.36 -11.23 11.91
CA LEU A 114 -19.65 -12.53 12.51
C LEU A 114 -20.96 -13.14 11.98
N ILE A 115 -22.01 -12.32 11.83
CA ILE A 115 -23.30 -12.75 11.26
C ILE A 115 -23.13 -13.20 9.81
N THR A 116 -22.39 -12.43 8.99
CA THR A 116 -22.16 -12.76 7.59
C THR A 116 -21.29 -14.00 7.42
N ALA A 117 -20.23 -14.16 8.23
CA ALA A 117 -19.42 -15.37 8.23
C ALA A 117 -20.27 -16.63 8.53
N TRP A 118 -21.21 -16.52 9.48
CA TRP A 118 -22.15 -17.59 9.79
C TRP A 118 -23.11 -17.89 8.64
N LEU A 119 -23.74 -16.87 8.06
CA LEU A 119 -24.67 -17.02 6.92
C LEU A 119 -23.98 -17.59 5.68
N ILE A 120 -22.73 -17.18 5.43
CA ILE A 120 -21.90 -17.77 4.38
C ILE A 120 -21.71 -19.27 4.69
N GLY A 121 -21.34 -19.64 5.92
CA GLY A 121 -21.26 -21.03 6.35
C GLY A 121 -22.52 -21.85 6.06
N GLU A 122 -23.70 -21.33 6.40
CA GLU A 122 -24.99 -21.98 6.12
C GLU A 122 -25.25 -22.15 4.61
N SER A 123 -24.85 -21.16 3.80
CA SER A 123 -25.04 -21.19 2.36
C SER A 123 -24.16 -22.24 1.63
N PHE A 124 -22.93 -22.47 2.11
CA PHE A 124 -22.06 -23.53 1.59
C PHE A 124 -22.56 -24.91 2.01
N ALA A 125 -23.03 -25.04 3.25
CA ALA A 125 -23.59 -26.28 3.76
C ALA A 125 -24.84 -26.73 3.00
N THR A 126 -25.73 -25.79 2.66
CA THR A 126 -26.97 -26.07 1.92
C THR A 126 -26.75 -26.28 0.42
N GLY A 127 -25.77 -25.60 -0.19
CA GLY A 127 -25.49 -25.71 -1.62
C GLY A 127 -24.77 -27.00 -2.04
N MET A 128 -23.97 -27.61 -1.16
CA MET A 128 -23.19 -28.82 -1.48
C MET A 128 -24.02 -30.11 -1.58
N ASN A 129 -25.26 -30.13 -1.09
CA ASN A 129 -26.10 -31.32 -1.05
C ASN A 129 -27.09 -31.46 -2.23
N GLN A 130 -27.03 -30.57 -3.23
CA GLN A 130 -28.01 -30.56 -4.32
C GLN A 130 -27.89 -31.70 -5.34
N MET A 131 -26.79 -32.47 -5.40
CA MET A 131 -26.75 -33.79 -6.05
C MET A 131 -25.59 -34.66 -5.53
N ARG A 132 -25.91 -35.78 -4.87
CA ARG A 132 -25.00 -36.92 -4.72
C ARG A 132 -25.67 -38.17 -5.29
N VAL A 133 -25.59 -38.33 -6.61
CA VAL A 133 -25.89 -39.60 -7.29
C VAL A 133 -24.78 -39.86 -8.30
N THR A 134 -23.69 -40.50 -7.87
CA THR A 134 -23.10 -41.72 -8.47
C THR A 134 -21.67 -42.03 -7.97
N SER A 135 -21.46 -43.33 -7.75
CA SER A 135 -20.23 -44.13 -7.78
C SER A 135 -18.99 -43.69 -6.99
N ALA A 136 -18.75 -44.39 -5.87
CA ALA A 136 -17.42 -44.47 -5.25
C ALA A 136 -16.39 -45.01 -6.25
N ARG A 137 -15.28 -44.29 -6.44
CA ARG A 137 -14.08 -44.81 -7.11
C ARG A 137 -12.82 -44.46 -6.30
N LYS A 138 -11.95 -45.46 -6.12
CA LYS A 138 -10.70 -45.37 -5.36
C LYS A 138 -9.74 -44.38 -6.04
N VAL A 139 -9.26 -43.41 -5.27
CA VAL A 139 -8.20 -42.47 -5.68
C VAL A 139 -6.84 -43.18 -5.56
N ASN A 140 -6.03 -43.10 -6.62
CA ASN A 140 -4.69 -43.70 -6.67
C ASN A 140 -3.66 -42.82 -5.92
N ALA A 141 -2.86 -43.48 -5.06
CA ALA A 141 -1.82 -42.88 -4.20
C ALA A 141 -0.76 -41.96 -4.86
N PRO A 142 -0.31 -42.15 -6.13
CA PRO A 142 0.71 -41.27 -6.71
C PRO A 142 0.24 -39.82 -6.97
N MET A 143 -1.08 -39.56 -7.05
CA MET A 143 -1.62 -38.20 -7.23
C MET A 143 -1.52 -37.34 -5.96
N ILE A 144 -1.67 -37.96 -4.80
CA ILE A 144 -1.54 -37.28 -3.49
C ILE A 144 -0.07 -36.93 -3.23
N ALA A 145 0.86 -37.80 -3.66
CA ALA A 145 2.29 -37.57 -3.52
C ALA A 145 2.77 -36.38 -4.37
N LEU A 146 2.33 -36.26 -5.62
CA LEU A 146 2.73 -35.16 -6.51
C LEU A 146 2.20 -33.79 -6.04
N SER A 147 0.97 -33.72 -5.50
CA SER A 147 0.43 -32.46 -4.95
C SER A 147 1.13 -32.07 -3.64
N LEU A 148 1.46 -33.04 -2.77
CA LEU A 148 2.22 -32.79 -1.55
C LEU A 148 3.63 -32.29 -1.86
N ILE A 149 4.31 -32.86 -2.87
CA ILE A 149 5.66 -32.43 -3.29
C ILE A 149 5.64 -31.01 -3.88
N GLY A 150 4.64 -30.69 -4.72
CA GLY A 150 4.48 -29.33 -5.25
C GLY A 150 4.17 -28.30 -4.16
N PHE A 151 3.30 -28.64 -3.21
CA PHE A 151 2.93 -27.75 -2.10
C PHE A 151 4.08 -27.53 -1.11
N THR A 152 4.87 -28.57 -0.83
CA THR A 152 6.05 -28.48 0.04
C THR A 152 7.18 -27.68 -0.60
N LEU A 153 7.40 -27.78 -1.92
CA LEU A 153 8.36 -26.92 -2.64
C LEU A 153 7.93 -25.46 -2.67
N LEU A 154 6.62 -25.18 -2.80
CA LEU A 154 6.10 -23.81 -2.80
C LEU A 154 6.17 -23.18 -1.40
N ILE A 155 5.87 -23.95 -0.35
CA ILE A 155 6.07 -23.51 1.05
C ILE A 155 7.55 -23.32 1.34
N ALA A 156 8.43 -24.21 0.87
CA ALA A 156 9.88 -24.05 1.06
C ALA A 156 10.41 -22.80 0.36
N ALA A 157 9.92 -22.46 -0.85
CA ALA A 157 10.27 -21.23 -1.55
C ALA A 157 9.74 -19.97 -0.84
N LEU A 158 8.53 -20.04 -0.29
CA LEU A 158 7.91 -18.95 0.46
C LEU A 158 8.62 -18.71 1.80
N VAL A 159 8.96 -19.77 2.53
CA VAL A 159 9.72 -19.71 3.78
C VAL A 159 11.17 -19.26 3.52
N ALA A 160 11.83 -19.73 2.46
CA ALA A 160 13.18 -19.27 2.11
C ALA A 160 13.21 -17.79 1.68
N GLY A 161 12.19 -17.31 0.96
CA GLY A 161 12.05 -15.90 0.58
C GLY A 161 11.81 -14.97 1.78
N ILE A 162 11.06 -15.44 2.78
CA ILE A 162 10.73 -14.65 3.98
C ILE A 162 11.85 -14.67 5.03
N VAL A 163 12.52 -15.81 5.24
CA VAL A 163 13.44 -16.01 6.38
C VAL A 163 14.90 -15.67 6.06
N LEU A 164 15.38 -15.89 4.83
CA LEU A 164 16.81 -15.83 4.54
C LEU A 164 17.29 -14.56 3.82
N TYR A 165 16.44 -13.86 3.03
CA TYR A 165 16.97 -12.86 2.08
C TYR A 165 16.21 -11.55 1.89
N GLY A 166 15.10 -11.28 2.60
CA GLY A 166 14.46 -9.96 2.58
C GLY A 166 14.41 -9.32 1.18
N LEU A 167 13.80 -10.02 0.21
CA LEU A 167 13.54 -9.58 -1.17
C LEU A 167 14.67 -8.79 -1.87
N SER A 168 15.68 -9.48 -2.45
CA SER A 168 16.58 -8.83 -3.42
C SER A 168 17.32 -9.74 -4.44
N ASN A 169 16.89 -10.99 -4.71
CA ASN A 169 17.57 -11.81 -5.73
C ASN A 169 16.61 -12.53 -6.69
N ASP A 170 16.47 -11.97 -7.90
CA ASP A 170 15.38 -12.22 -8.86
C ASP A 170 15.52 -13.50 -9.71
N GLN A 171 16.56 -14.32 -9.55
CA GLN A 171 16.72 -15.50 -10.43
C GLN A 171 16.38 -16.82 -9.76
N LEU A 172 16.79 -17.01 -8.50
CA LEU A 172 16.56 -18.28 -7.79
C LEU A 172 15.14 -18.38 -7.22
N PHE A 173 14.59 -17.25 -6.74
CA PHE A 173 13.23 -17.16 -6.24
C PHE A 173 12.21 -17.35 -7.37
N TYR A 174 12.37 -16.64 -8.49
CA TYR A 174 11.52 -16.84 -9.66
C TYR A 174 11.71 -18.22 -10.28
N GLY A 175 12.92 -18.79 -10.23
CA GLY A 175 13.17 -20.16 -10.69
C GLY A 175 12.41 -21.22 -9.87
N LEU A 176 12.45 -21.15 -8.54
CA LEU A 176 11.72 -22.08 -7.67
C LEU A 176 10.21 -21.81 -7.65
N ALA A 177 9.79 -20.54 -7.68
CA ALA A 177 8.38 -20.16 -7.77
C ALA A 177 7.79 -20.57 -9.12
N ALA A 178 8.50 -20.36 -10.24
CA ALA A 178 8.07 -20.78 -11.56
C ALA A 178 8.10 -22.31 -11.70
N ALA A 179 9.11 -23.00 -11.17
CA ALA A 179 9.12 -24.47 -11.16
C ALA A 179 7.96 -25.03 -10.32
N GLY A 180 7.67 -24.43 -9.16
CA GLY A 180 6.51 -24.76 -8.32
C GLY A 180 5.19 -24.51 -9.04
N LEU A 181 5.05 -23.36 -9.72
CA LEU A 181 3.88 -23.00 -10.53
C LEU A 181 3.72 -23.90 -11.74
N VAL A 182 4.79 -24.28 -12.42
CA VAL A 182 4.77 -25.19 -13.57
C VAL A 182 4.42 -26.60 -13.12
N VAL A 183 4.96 -27.08 -11.99
CA VAL A 183 4.57 -28.39 -11.46
C VAL A 183 3.12 -28.38 -10.96
N LEU A 184 2.65 -27.30 -10.35
CA LEU A 184 1.24 -27.12 -9.98
C LEU A 184 0.32 -26.93 -11.19
N ALA A 185 0.80 -26.27 -12.25
CA ALA A 185 0.05 -26.09 -13.49
C ALA A 185 0.03 -27.39 -14.30
N VAL A 186 1.10 -28.17 -14.32
CA VAL A 186 1.15 -29.50 -14.97
C VAL A 186 0.33 -30.50 -14.17
N ALA A 187 0.45 -30.51 -12.84
CA ALA A 187 -0.44 -31.30 -11.97
C ALA A 187 -1.90 -30.84 -12.13
N GLY A 188 -2.14 -29.54 -12.18
CA GLY A 188 -3.43 -28.92 -12.46
C GLY A 188 -3.99 -29.37 -13.79
N ILE A 189 -3.27 -29.20 -14.89
CA ILE A 189 -3.66 -29.58 -16.26
C ILE A 189 -3.89 -31.10 -16.37
N LEU A 190 -3.08 -31.92 -15.71
CA LEU A 190 -3.27 -33.37 -15.68
C LEU A 190 -4.47 -33.78 -14.82
N ILE A 191 -4.78 -33.05 -13.74
CA ILE A 191 -6.02 -33.19 -12.95
C ILE A 191 -7.25 -32.71 -13.75
N PHE A 192 -7.12 -31.59 -14.48
CA PHE A 192 -8.17 -30.96 -15.30
C PHE A 192 -8.49 -31.75 -16.56
N SER A 193 -7.52 -32.49 -17.12
CA SER A 193 -7.74 -33.25 -18.36
C SER A 193 -8.52 -34.55 -18.18
N LYS A 194 -8.69 -35.06 -16.94
CA LYS A 194 -9.27 -36.42 -16.73
C LYS A 194 -10.14 -36.63 -15.48
N SER A 195 -10.68 -35.62 -14.80
CA SER A 195 -11.54 -35.89 -13.64
C SER A 195 -12.74 -34.96 -13.47
N ASP A 196 -13.89 -35.54 -13.12
CA ASP A 196 -15.14 -34.91 -12.62
C ASP A 196 -14.93 -34.22 -11.24
N VAL A 197 -13.80 -33.54 -11.07
CA VAL A 197 -13.51 -32.69 -9.91
C VAL A 197 -14.07 -31.28 -10.14
N VAL A 198 -14.46 -30.93 -11.37
CA VAL A 198 -14.96 -29.59 -11.74
C VAL A 198 -16.37 -29.32 -11.19
N GLN A 199 -17.23 -30.33 -11.04
CA GLN A 199 -18.60 -30.14 -10.57
C GLN A 199 -18.69 -29.54 -9.14
N PRO A 200 -17.95 -30.02 -8.13
CA PRO A 200 -17.98 -29.41 -6.79
C PRO A 200 -17.35 -28.01 -6.73
N TYR A 201 -16.32 -27.71 -7.54
CA TYR A 201 -15.68 -26.38 -7.54
C TYR A 201 -16.48 -25.33 -8.33
N THR A 202 -17.08 -25.70 -9.46
CA THR A 202 -18.02 -24.82 -10.18
C THR A 202 -19.30 -24.58 -9.38
N GLN A 203 -19.75 -25.56 -8.59
CA GLN A 203 -20.82 -25.38 -7.61
C GLN A 203 -20.40 -24.44 -6.47
N GLY A 204 -19.19 -24.56 -5.93
CA GLY A 204 -18.64 -23.60 -4.97
C GLY A 204 -18.66 -22.17 -5.51
N VAL A 205 -18.19 -21.96 -6.75
CA VAL A 205 -18.25 -20.67 -7.44
C VAL A 205 -19.70 -20.20 -7.67
N ARG A 206 -20.62 -21.10 -8.02
CA ARG A 206 -22.05 -20.78 -8.19
C ARG A 206 -22.72 -20.37 -6.87
N ILE A 207 -22.36 -21.02 -5.76
CA ILE A 207 -22.84 -20.68 -4.41
C ILE A 207 -22.28 -19.31 -3.98
N VAL A 208 -20.99 -19.06 -4.22
CA VAL A 208 -20.35 -17.75 -4.02
C VAL A 208 -21.06 -16.68 -4.83
N ALA A 209 -21.36 -16.94 -6.11
CA ALA A 209 -22.04 -15.99 -6.99
C ALA A 209 -23.48 -15.71 -6.56
N LYS A 210 -24.26 -16.72 -6.16
CA LYS A 210 -25.63 -16.55 -5.66
C LYS A 210 -25.68 -15.74 -4.36
N ASN A 211 -24.66 -15.87 -3.53
CA ASN A 211 -24.54 -15.16 -2.26
C ASN A 211 -23.49 -14.04 -2.33
N ALA A 212 -23.21 -13.50 -3.52
CA ALA A 212 -22.15 -12.52 -3.74
C ALA A 212 -22.33 -11.28 -2.86
N MET A 213 -23.57 -10.89 -2.57
CA MET A 213 -23.85 -9.78 -1.67
C MET A 213 -23.37 -10.03 -0.23
N LEU A 214 -23.52 -11.25 0.29
CA LEU A 214 -23.00 -11.60 1.62
C LEU A 214 -21.47 -11.59 1.64
N TRP A 215 -20.85 -12.07 0.56
CA TRP A 215 -19.40 -12.03 0.37
C TRP A 215 -18.86 -10.60 0.27
N VAL A 216 -19.52 -9.72 -0.48
CA VAL A 216 -19.17 -8.30 -0.58
C VAL A 216 -19.31 -7.63 0.79
N MET A 217 -20.42 -7.86 1.49
CA MET A 217 -20.64 -7.29 2.83
C MET A 217 -19.56 -7.77 3.82
N PHE A 218 -19.23 -9.07 3.79
CA PHE A 218 -18.15 -9.64 4.60
C PHE A 218 -16.79 -9.00 4.26
N LEU A 219 -16.43 -8.93 2.97
CA LEU A 219 -15.15 -8.35 2.52
C LEU A 219 -15.03 -6.85 2.83
N VAL A 220 -16.11 -6.09 2.74
CA VAL A 220 -16.12 -4.66 3.12
C VAL A 220 -15.92 -4.51 4.63
N CYS A 221 -16.62 -5.28 5.45
CA CYS A 221 -16.44 -5.26 6.90
C CYS A 221 -15.04 -5.74 7.31
N MET A 222 -14.55 -6.82 6.70
CA MET A 222 -13.19 -7.34 6.90
C MET A 222 -12.14 -6.31 6.48
N SER A 223 -12.25 -5.71 5.30
CA SER A 223 -11.31 -4.68 4.84
C SER A 223 -11.26 -3.50 5.80
N THR A 224 -12.42 -3.08 6.32
CA THR A 224 -12.51 -1.97 7.28
C THR A 224 -11.89 -2.36 8.62
N SER A 225 -12.16 -3.57 9.10
CA SER A 225 -11.58 -4.12 10.33
C SER A 225 -10.06 -4.27 10.23
N VAL A 226 -9.54 -4.92 9.19
CA VAL A 226 -8.10 -5.07 8.91
C VAL A 226 -7.41 -3.71 8.85
N PHE A 227 -8.03 -2.73 8.19
CA PHE A 227 -7.46 -1.39 8.03
C PHE A 227 -7.22 -0.71 9.39
N PHE A 228 -8.23 -0.62 10.24
CA PHE A 228 -8.08 0.02 11.55
C PHE A 228 -7.26 -0.86 12.51
N SER A 229 -7.38 -2.18 12.43
CA SER A 229 -6.55 -3.09 13.22
C SER A 229 -5.07 -2.98 12.86
N PHE A 230 -4.75 -2.73 11.59
CA PHE A 230 -3.38 -2.49 11.12
C PHE A 230 -2.82 -1.19 11.72
N ASP A 231 -3.56 -0.08 11.69
CA ASP A 231 -3.10 1.20 12.26
C ASP A 231 -2.75 1.08 13.75
N SER A 232 -3.63 0.43 14.54
CA SER A 232 -3.37 0.14 15.95
C SER A 232 -2.08 -0.66 16.15
N ARG A 233 -1.91 -1.76 15.40
CA ARG A 233 -0.72 -2.63 15.48
C ARG A 233 0.55 -1.94 15.03
N PHE A 234 0.46 -1.14 13.97
CA PHE A 234 1.58 -0.37 13.45
C PHE A 234 2.10 0.61 14.51
N ASN A 235 1.19 1.26 15.24
CA ASN A 235 1.56 2.17 16.33
C ASN A 235 2.22 1.48 17.52
N VAL A 236 1.83 0.24 17.84
CA VAL A 236 2.44 -0.56 18.91
C VAL A 236 3.82 -1.11 18.50
N ILE A 237 4.00 -1.47 17.23
CA ILE A 237 5.26 -2.05 16.73
C ILE A 237 6.31 -0.96 16.44
N PHE A 238 5.89 0.27 16.09
CA PHE A 238 6.77 1.38 15.75
C PHE A 238 6.65 2.54 16.75
N PRO A 239 7.48 2.60 17.80
CA PRO A 239 7.47 3.72 18.75
C PRO A 239 8.01 5.01 18.10
N LYS A 240 7.57 6.17 18.59
CA LYS A 240 7.77 7.49 17.95
C LYS A 240 9.25 7.84 17.73
N ASP A 241 10.12 7.41 18.64
CA ASP A 241 11.57 7.63 18.61
C ASP A 241 12.27 6.91 17.44
N GLN A 242 11.79 5.72 17.06
CA GLN A 242 12.33 5.00 15.91
C GLN A 242 11.85 5.58 14.57
N ARG A 243 10.66 6.19 14.54
CA ARG A 243 10.16 6.92 13.35
C ARG A 243 10.99 8.15 13.05
N GLU A 244 11.30 8.94 14.07
CA GLU A 244 12.13 10.15 13.91
C GLU A 244 13.52 9.80 13.37
N ARG A 245 14.15 8.72 13.87
CA ARG A 245 15.43 8.22 13.34
C ARG A 245 15.35 7.70 11.91
N ALA A 246 14.32 6.91 11.59
CA ALA A 246 14.17 6.37 10.24
C ALA A 246 13.86 7.48 9.22
N ALA A 247 13.04 8.46 9.61
CA ALA A 247 12.76 9.66 8.82
C ALA A 247 14.01 10.52 8.61
N GLU A 248 14.86 10.68 9.64
CA GLU A 248 16.12 11.40 9.54
C GLU A 248 17.09 10.71 8.55
N ILE A 249 17.24 9.38 8.62
CA ILE A 249 18.10 8.61 7.69
C ILE A 249 17.57 8.71 6.25
N ARG A 250 16.26 8.58 6.03
CA ARG A 250 15.67 8.73 4.70
C ARG A 250 15.90 10.12 4.14
N THR A 251 15.60 11.14 4.95
CA THR A 251 15.70 12.53 4.50
C THR A 251 17.15 12.90 4.20
N THR A 252 18.10 12.36 4.96
CA THR A 252 19.53 12.49 4.66
C THR A 252 19.87 11.95 3.27
N ASN A 253 19.42 10.74 2.94
CA ASN A 253 19.66 10.15 1.61
C ASN A 253 18.95 10.92 0.48
N GLN A 254 17.71 11.37 0.71
CA GLN A 254 16.94 12.12 -0.29
C GLN A 254 17.53 13.50 -0.54
N VAL A 255 17.91 14.23 0.52
CA VAL A 255 18.56 15.54 0.40
C VAL A 255 19.94 15.38 -0.24
N ALA A 256 20.72 14.36 0.14
CA ALA A 256 21.99 14.07 -0.51
C ALA A 256 21.82 13.79 -2.01
N GLY A 257 20.77 13.04 -2.39
CA GLY A 257 20.40 12.81 -3.79
C GLY A 257 20.06 14.11 -4.52
N VAL A 258 19.23 14.98 -3.94
CA VAL A 258 18.90 16.28 -4.54
C VAL A 258 20.14 17.19 -4.65
N VAL A 259 21.03 17.19 -3.66
CA VAL A 259 22.29 17.94 -3.72
C VAL A 259 23.20 17.40 -4.84
N ALA A 260 23.29 16.08 -5.01
CA ALA A 260 24.02 15.49 -6.13
C ALA A 260 23.41 15.88 -7.49
N ASP A 261 22.09 15.81 -7.63
CA ASP A 261 21.36 16.23 -8.83
C ASP A 261 21.60 17.72 -9.15
N ILE A 262 21.64 18.58 -8.13
CA ILE A 262 22.00 19.99 -8.28
C ILE A 262 23.42 20.12 -8.86
N GLY A 263 24.39 19.41 -8.30
CA GLY A 263 25.77 19.40 -8.78
C GLY A 263 25.89 18.96 -10.25
N GLU A 264 25.21 17.87 -10.63
CA GLU A 264 25.17 17.39 -12.00
C GLU A 264 24.49 18.41 -12.94
N THR A 265 23.37 19.00 -12.51
CA THR A 265 22.63 19.99 -13.29
C THR A 265 23.45 21.25 -13.52
N ILE A 266 24.17 21.76 -12.51
CA ILE A 266 25.06 22.93 -12.66
C ILE A 266 26.15 22.62 -13.70
N SER A 267 26.81 21.46 -13.58
CA SER A 267 27.88 21.06 -14.50
C SER A 267 27.39 20.95 -15.94
N SER A 268 26.23 20.31 -16.14
CA SER A 268 25.59 20.16 -17.45
C SER A 268 25.13 21.50 -18.06
N ARG A 269 24.47 22.34 -17.24
CA ARG A 269 24.03 23.68 -17.66
C ARG A 269 25.20 24.60 -17.98
N ARG A 270 26.29 24.53 -17.23
CA ARG A 270 27.51 25.30 -17.52
C ARG A 270 28.04 24.99 -18.92
N ILE A 271 28.09 23.72 -19.31
CA ILE A 271 28.57 23.32 -20.64
C ILE A 271 27.61 23.84 -21.73
N THR A 272 26.30 23.62 -21.53
CA THR A 272 25.27 24.05 -22.48
C THR A 272 25.26 25.57 -22.66
N GLU A 273 25.28 26.33 -21.56
CA GLU A 273 25.27 27.80 -21.60
C GLU A 273 26.60 28.40 -22.08
N ALA A 274 27.71 27.68 -21.90
CA ALA A 274 28.97 28.07 -22.53
C ALA A 274 28.91 27.95 -24.06
N GLU A 275 28.24 26.91 -24.59
CA GLU A 275 28.03 26.77 -26.04
C GLU A 275 27.07 27.84 -26.59
N THR A 276 25.97 28.14 -25.88
CA THR A 276 25.02 29.20 -26.28
C THR A 276 25.67 30.57 -26.26
N LEU A 277 26.58 30.85 -25.29
CA LEU A 277 27.35 32.08 -25.23
C LEU A 277 28.10 32.33 -26.54
N PHE A 278 28.83 31.34 -27.06
CA PHE A 278 29.62 31.51 -28.30
C PHE A 278 28.76 31.61 -29.57
N GLN A 279 27.49 31.21 -29.50
CA GLN A 279 26.50 31.40 -30.56
C GLN A 279 25.74 32.74 -30.43
N SER A 280 25.83 33.41 -29.28
CA SER A 280 25.11 34.65 -29.03
C SER A 280 25.59 35.79 -29.94
N GLN A 281 24.65 36.65 -30.36
CA GLN A 281 24.94 37.80 -31.22
C GLN A 281 25.92 38.78 -30.55
N GLY A 282 25.81 38.96 -29.22
CA GLY A 282 26.69 39.83 -28.44
C GLY A 282 28.15 39.35 -28.43
N TRP A 283 28.37 38.04 -28.26
CA TRP A 283 29.72 37.48 -28.36
C TRP A 283 30.26 37.52 -29.80
N GLN A 284 29.45 37.16 -30.79
CA GLN A 284 29.90 37.15 -32.19
C GLN A 284 30.30 38.54 -32.70
N ALA A 285 29.60 39.60 -32.26
CA ALA A 285 29.97 40.98 -32.57
C ALA A 285 31.35 41.34 -31.98
N TYR A 286 31.57 41.02 -30.71
CA TYR A 286 32.85 41.27 -30.03
C TYR A 286 33.98 40.42 -30.63
N GLU A 287 33.74 39.14 -30.91
CA GLU A 287 34.70 38.27 -31.58
C GLU A 287 35.06 38.76 -32.99
N GLY A 288 34.10 39.33 -33.72
CA GLY A 288 34.36 40.00 -35.01
C GLY A 288 35.37 41.14 -34.89
N GLN A 289 35.23 41.97 -33.84
CA GLN A 289 36.18 43.05 -33.54
C GLN A 289 37.57 42.50 -33.17
N LEU A 290 37.64 41.49 -32.29
CA LEU A 290 38.89 40.83 -31.92
C LEU A 290 39.62 40.21 -33.13
N ALA A 291 38.86 39.58 -34.04
CA ALA A 291 39.41 38.99 -35.26
C ALA A 291 39.85 40.05 -36.28
N SER A 292 39.24 41.23 -36.28
CA SER A 292 39.70 42.36 -37.09
C SER A 292 41.01 42.95 -36.56
N LEU A 293 41.16 43.04 -35.23
CA LEU A 293 42.40 43.51 -34.57
C LEU A 293 43.56 42.57 -34.85
N SER A 294 43.31 41.26 -34.67
CA SER A 294 44.27 40.21 -34.99
C SER A 294 44.80 40.32 -36.43
N ARG A 295 43.89 40.41 -37.41
CA ARG A 295 44.23 40.60 -38.84
C ARG A 295 44.94 41.92 -39.11
N ALA A 296 44.55 43.01 -38.46
CA ALA A 296 45.20 44.31 -38.64
C ALA A 296 46.64 44.31 -38.09
N SER A 297 46.90 43.51 -37.05
CA SER A 297 48.23 43.33 -36.46
C SER A 297 49.17 42.43 -37.28
N GLU A 298 48.64 41.62 -38.20
CA GLU A 298 49.45 40.76 -39.08
C GLU A 298 50.35 41.60 -40.00
N GLY A 299 51.67 41.45 -39.85
CA GLY A 299 52.67 42.17 -40.64
C GLY A 299 53.08 43.55 -40.10
N ALA A 300 52.48 44.02 -39.00
CA ALA A 300 52.83 45.28 -38.34
C ALA A 300 54.02 45.18 -37.37
N GLU A 301 54.45 43.95 -37.03
CA GLU A 301 55.47 43.67 -35.99
C GLU A 301 56.77 44.45 -36.20
N ARG A 302 57.27 44.48 -37.44
CA ARG A 302 58.53 45.14 -37.79
C ARG A 302 58.47 46.67 -37.70
N GLU A 303 57.30 47.25 -37.96
CA GLU A 303 57.09 48.71 -37.93
C GLU A 303 56.97 49.22 -36.49
N ILE A 304 56.32 48.43 -35.62
CA ILE A 304 56.16 48.72 -34.19
C ILE A 304 57.50 48.53 -33.46
N GLU A 305 58.23 47.44 -33.74
CA GLU A 305 59.54 47.18 -33.14
C GLU A 305 60.52 48.34 -33.40
N ALA A 306 60.62 48.80 -34.65
CA ALA A 306 61.48 49.91 -35.04
C ALA A 306 61.13 51.25 -34.38
N HIS A 307 59.88 51.44 -33.93
CA HIS A 307 59.46 52.64 -33.20
C HIS A 307 59.91 52.57 -31.72
N PHE A 308 59.73 51.42 -31.06
CA PHE A 308 60.11 51.24 -29.66
C PHE A 308 61.63 51.23 -29.44
N THR A 309 62.41 50.64 -30.35
CA THR A 309 63.89 50.64 -30.23
C THR A 309 64.44 52.08 -30.20
N ARG A 310 63.90 52.96 -31.06
CA ARG A 310 64.30 54.37 -31.14
C ARG A 310 63.99 55.15 -29.86
N GLN A 311 62.88 54.87 -29.18
CA GLN A 311 62.54 55.53 -27.92
C GLN A 311 63.44 55.07 -26.76
N MET A 312 63.74 53.77 -26.69
CA MET A 312 64.57 53.20 -25.62
C MET A 312 66.03 53.67 -25.70
N GLU A 313 66.58 53.83 -26.91
CA GLU A 313 67.93 54.36 -27.10
C GLU A 313 68.05 55.83 -26.65
N ALA A 314 67.06 56.67 -26.97
CA ALA A 314 67.03 58.05 -26.53
C ALA A 314 66.97 58.16 -25.00
N HIS A 315 66.16 57.34 -24.33
CA HIS A 315 66.02 57.36 -22.87
C HIS A 315 67.29 56.90 -22.14
N ARG A 316 67.94 55.83 -22.62
CA ARG A 316 69.20 55.32 -22.04
C ARG A 316 70.33 56.34 -22.11
N SER A 317 70.40 57.12 -23.20
CA SER A 317 71.43 58.15 -23.36
C SER A 317 71.31 59.28 -22.34
N ALA A 318 70.08 59.69 -21.99
CA ALA A 318 69.82 60.76 -21.02
C ALA A 318 70.16 60.35 -19.58
N ILE A 319 69.89 59.10 -19.18
CA ILE A 319 70.23 58.60 -17.83
C ILE A 319 71.75 58.51 -17.65
N ALA A 320 72.47 58.02 -18.66
CA ALA A 320 73.92 57.88 -18.61
C ALA A 320 74.63 59.23 -18.35
N GLU A 321 74.15 60.31 -18.99
CA GLU A 321 74.71 61.66 -18.77
C GLU A 321 74.52 62.16 -17.33
N GLN A 322 73.37 61.86 -16.71
CA GLN A 322 73.12 62.26 -15.31
C GLN A 322 73.91 61.41 -14.32
N GLN A 323 74.13 60.13 -14.60
CA GLN A 323 74.97 59.25 -13.79
C GLN A 323 76.43 59.73 -13.77
N GLU A 324 76.98 60.16 -14.90
CA GLU A 324 78.33 60.72 -14.97
C GLU A 324 78.49 61.97 -14.09
N ARG A 325 77.52 62.90 -14.14
CA ARG A 325 77.51 64.11 -13.29
C ARG A 325 77.47 63.79 -11.80
N MET A 326 76.66 62.80 -11.40
CA MET A 326 76.55 62.36 -10.01
C MET A 326 77.86 61.72 -9.49
N THR A 327 78.50 60.88 -10.31
CA THR A 327 79.78 60.25 -9.92
C THR A 327 80.89 61.28 -9.76
N THR A 328 80.94 62.29 -10.63
CA THR A 328 81.92 63.37 -10.56
C THR A 328 81.69 64.23 -9.30
N ALA A 329 80.45 64.62 -9.01
CA ALA A 329 80.11 65.38 -7.81
C ALA A 329 80.42 64.61 -6.51
N THR A 330 80.07 63.32 -6.45
CA THR A 330 80.34 62.44 -5.29
C THR A 330 81.84 62.26 -5.05
N SER A 331 82.64 62.10 -6.11
CA SER A 331 84.10 62.01 -5.98
C SER A 331 84.73 63.30 -5.43
N GLY A 332 84.23 64.46 -5.85
CA GLY A 332 84.65 65.77 -5.34
C GLY A 332 84.30 65.97 -3.85
N GLN A 333 83.13 65.48 -3.42
CA GLN A 333 82.74 65.51 -2.00
C GLN A 333 83.69 64.71 -1.11
N ALA A 334 84.10 63.52 -1.55
CA ALA A 334 85.01 62.66 -0.77
C ALA A 334 86.36 63.36 -0.52
N GLY A 335 86.90 64.06 -1.51
CA GLY A 335 88.15 64.83 -1.38
C GLY A 335 88.05 65.99 -0.37
N LEU A 336 86.97 66.78 -0.44
CA LEU A 336 86.76 67.91 0.45
C LEU A 336 86.40 67.48 1.89
N ALA A 337 85.68 66.37 2.05
CA ALA A 337 85.39 65.79 3.36
C ALA A 337 86.67 65.33 4.07
N GLY A 338 87.63 64.75 3.35
CA GLY A 338 88.96 64.43 3.88
C GLY A 338 89.71 65.67 4.38
N LYS A 339 89.71 66.75 3.58
CA LYS A 339 90.33 68.04 3.98
C LYS A 339 89.68 68.65 5.22
N LYS A 340 88.35 68.57 5.34
CA LYS A 340 87.60 69.03 6.53
C LYS A 340 88.03 68.30 7.80
N ILE A 341 88.21 66.98 7.75
CA ILE A 341 88.65 66.18 8.90
C ILE A 341 90.02 66.65 9.39
N VAL A 342 90.98 66.83 8.48
CA VAL A 342 92.33 67.29 8.81
C VAL A 342 92.32 68.68 9.47
N LEU A 343 91.58 69.64 8.90
CA LEU A 343 91.47 70.99 9.46
C LEU A 343 90.76 71.01 10.82
N THR A 344 89.76 70.14 11.01
CA THR A 344 89.04 70.01 12.29
C THR A 344 89.96 69.47 13.39
N ASP A 345 90.78 68.48 13.07
CA ASP A 345 91.76 67.90 13.99
C ASP A 345 92.81 68.95 14.41
N GLU A 346 93.39 69.68 13.45
CA GLU A 346 94.34 70.76 13.71
C GLU A 346 93.74 71.87 14.58
N LEU A 347 92.49 72.27 14.30
CA LEU A 347 91.76 73.27 15.10
C LEU A 347 91.58 72.80 16.55
N SER A 348 91.20 71.54 16.75
CA SER A 348 90.98 70.96 18.08
C SER A 348 92.27 70.94 18.91
N ARG A 349 93.39 70.58 18.28
CA ARG A 349 94.72 70.58 18.89
C ARG A 349 95.13 71.99 19.33
N LEU A 350 95.01 72.99 18.44
CA LEU A 350 95.38 74.37 18.75
C LEU A 350 94.47 74.98 19.82
N LYS A 351 93.16 74.68 19.81
CA LYS A 351 92.23 75.12 20.86
C LYS A 351 92.55 74.52 22.23
N ALA A 352 93.05 73.29 22.27
CA ALA A 352 93.49 72.65 23.52
C ALA A 352 94.81 73.25 24.06
N GLU A 353 95.72 73.68 23.18
CA GLU A 353 97.01 74.29 23.57
C GLU A 353 96.85 75.74 24.06
N ARG A 354 95.91 76.49 23.48
CA ARG A 354 95.60 77.89 23.81
C ARG A 354 95.47 78.20 25.32
N PRO A 355 94.65 77.50 26.12
CA PRO A 355 94.49 77.82 27.55
C PRO A 355 95.78 77.63 28.35
N GLY A 356 96.63 76.66 27.97
CA GLY A 356 97.94 76.48 28.59
C GLY A 356 98.86 77.67 28.33
N LEU A 357 98.95 78.12 27.08
CA LEU A 357 99.72 79.31 26.71
C LEU A 357 99.18 80.59 27.35
N ALA A 358 97.86 80.71 27.48
CA ALA A 358 97.23 81.84 28.16
C ALA A 358 97.51 81.84 29.67
N ALA A 359 97.52 80.67 30.31
CA ALA A 359 97.92 80.51 31.70
C ALA A 359 99.41 80.85 31.91
N ASP A 360 100.29 80.40 31.01
CA ASP A 360 101.71 80.74 31.03
C ASP A 360 101.96 82.25 30.90
N LEU A 361 101.22 82.92 30.01
CA LEU A 361 101.28 84.37 29.86
C LEU A 361 100.80 85.07 31.13
N ALA A 362 99.67 84.66 31.71
CA ALA A 362 99.13 85.22 32.93
C ALA A 362 100.10 85.02 34.13
N GLY A 363 100.70 83.84 34.25
CA GLY A 363 101.72 83.52 35.25
C GLY A 363 102.92 84.44 35.13
N LYS A 364 103.56 84.48 33.96
CA LYS A 364 104.73 85.36 33.70
C LYS A 364 104.41 86.84 33.91
N LYS A 365 103.20 87.28 33.55
CA LYS A 365 102.76 88.66 33.77
C LYS A 365 102.58 88.96 35.26
N SER A 366 101.99 88.04 36.03
CA SER A 366 101.87 88.20 37.48
C SER A 366 103.22 88.23 38.19
N GLU A 367 104.18 87.42 37.75
CA GLU A 367 105.56 87.45 38.25
C GLU A 367 106.24 88.77 37.91
N LEU A 368 106.06 89.28 36.70
CA LEU A 368 106.58 90.58 36.28
C LEU A 368 105.99 91.72 37.12
N ASP A 369 104.69 91.71 37.37
CA ASP A 369 103.99 92.71 38.20
C ASP A 369 104.47 92.65 39.65
N ALA A 370 104.70 91.45 40.21
CA ALA A 370 105.26 91.28 41.54
C ALA A 370 106.69 91.86 41.61
N ARG A 371 107.52 91.60 40.59
CA ARG A 371 108.87 92.20 40.49
C ARG A 371 108.83 93.72 40.31
N ALA A 372 107.85 94.25 39.56
CA ALA A 372 107.64 95.69 39.46
C ALA A 372 107.40 96.31 40.84
N ARG A 373 106.53 95.70 41.65
CA ARG A 373 106.26 96.15 43.02
C ARG A 373 107.51 96.09 43.91
N GLU A 374 108.33 95.05 43.78
CA GLU A 374 109.61 94.96 44.50
C GLU A 374 110.59 96.07 44.07
N VAL A 375 110.70 96.33 42.76
CA VAL A 375 111.53 97.42 42.21
C VAL A 375 111.06 98.76 42.76
N ASP A 376 109.75 99.01 42.75
CA ASP A 376 109.17 100.26 43.27
C ASP A 376 109.34 100.39 44.79
N ALA A 377 109.14 99.31 45.56
CA ALA A 377 109.39 99.30 47.00
C ALA A 377 110.86 99.59 47.32
N LYS A 378 111.80 98.93 46.63
CA LYS A 378 113.23 99.21 46.79
C LYS A 378 113.63 100.59 46.31
N ARG A 379 112.94 101.13 45.29
CA ARG A 379 113.13 102.50 44.85
C ARG A 379 112.73 103.49 45.93
N VAL A 380 111.60 103.25 46.59
CA VAL A 380 111.15 104.06 47.73
C VAL A 380 112.15 103.96 48.89
N GLU A 381 112.65 102.76 49.23
CA GLU A 381 113.70 102.60 50.25
C GLU A 381 114.98 103.37 49.89
N ALA A 382 115.46 103.26 48.65
CA ALA A 382 116.64 103.97 48.20
C ALA A 382 116.44 105.50 48.24
N MET A 383 115.25 105.99 47.85
CA MET A 383 114.90 107.41 47.92
C MET A 383 114.70 107.89 49.38
N ALA A 384 114.23 107.03 50.28
CA ALA A 384 114.11 107.33 51.69
C ALA A 384 115.51 107.49 52.32
N GLU A 385 116.45 106.59 52.02
CA GLU A 385 117.85 106.70 52.46
C GLU A 385 118.56 107.94 51.92
N GLU A 386 118.30 108.34 50.67
CA GLU A 386 118.85 109.59 50.10
C GLU A 386 118.40 110.83 50.89
N LYS A 387 117.15 110.80 51.37
CA LYS A 387 116.58 111.87 52.20
C LYS A 387 117.00 111.79 53.67
N GLY A 388 117.68 110.72 54.10
CA GLY A 388 118.22 110.51 55.43
C GLY A 388 117.28 109.73 56.37
N VAL A 389 117.83 108.76 57.11
CA VAL A 389 117.12 107.88 58.08
C VAL A 389 116.44 108.69 59.18
N GLU A 390 115.20 108.30 59.55
CA GLU A 390 114.40 108.90 60.63
C GLU A 390 115.23 109.09 61.91
N GLY A 391 115.57 110.35 62.20
CA GLY A 391 116.20 110.76 63.46
C GLY A 391 117.57 111.43 63.37
N THR A 392 118.26 111.47 62.22
CA THR A 392 119.64 112.05 62.16
C THR A 392 119.83 113.27 61.24
N LEU A 393 118.82 113.69 60.47
CA LEU A 393 118.73 114.96 59.74
C LEU A 393 119.92 115.34 58.83
N LYS A 394 120.82 114.40 58.51
CA LYS A 394 121.88 114.58 57.52
C LYS A 394 121.54 113.78 56.27
N SER A 395 121.06 114.48 55.24
CA SER A 395 120.96 113.95 53.87
C SER A 395 122.37 113.72 53.32
N GLY A 396 122.63 112.51 52.83
CA GLY A 396 123.93 112.16 52.27
C GLY A 396 123.95 110.75 51.70
N ARG A 397 124.45 110.60 50.47
CA ARG A 397 124.57 109.32 49.76
C ARG A 397 125.73 108.49 50.33
N GLY A 398 125.49 107.84 51.46
CA GLY A 398 126.45 106.96 52.14
C GLY A 398 126.65 105.59 51.47
N PRO A 399 127.45 104.70 52.09
CA PRO A 399 127.71 103.36 51.58
C PRO A 399 126.43 102.53 51.38
N MET A 400 125.49 102.61 52.32
CA MET A 400 124.20 101.89 52.28
C MET A 400 123.33 102.30 51.08
N TYR A 401 123.31 103.59 50.71
CA TYR A 401 122.58 104.06 49.54
C TYR A 401 123.13 103.44 48.24
N ARG A 402 124.46 103.32 48.10
CA ARG A 402 125.08 102.70 46.92
C ARG A 402 124.77 101.22 46.82
N GLU A 403 124.72 100.51 47.95
CA GLU A 403 124.30 99.11 47.99
C GLU A 403 122.84 98.96 47.55
N ARG A 404 121.92 99.75 48.11
CA ARG A 404 120.49 99.74 47.73
C ARG A 404 120.25 100.12 46.26
N VAL A 405 120.98 101.08 45.72
CA VAL A 405 120.91 101.44 44.29
C VAL A 405 121.50 100.33 43.40
N GLY A 406 122.57 99.67 43.84
CA GLY A 406 123.13 98.50 43.15
C GLY A 406 122.17 97.31 43.14
N GLU A 407 121.48 97.05 44.25
CA GLU A 407 120.39 96.06 44.34
C GLU A 407 119.23 96.42 43.42
N LEU A 408 118.82 97.70 43.40
CA LEU A 408 117.76 98.20 42.51
C LEU A 408 118.13 98.05 41.03
N ALA A 409 119.38 98.32 40.64
CA ALA A 409 119.84 98.14 39.27
C ALA A 409 119.72 96.67 38.84
N ARG A 410 120.15 95.73 39.69
CA ARG A 410 119.98 94.28 39.43
C ARG A 410 118.52 93.88 39.31
N LEU A 411 117.65 94.38 40.19
CA LEU A 411 116.20 94.11 40.11
C LEU A 411 115.58 94.67 38.83
N ARG A 412 116.05 95.83 38.35
CA ARG A 412 115.59 96.44 37.09
C ARG A 412 116.00 95.64 35.86
N ASP A 413 117.21 95.06 35.86
CA ASP A 413 117.64 94.15 34.78
C ASP A 413 116.80 92.87 34.76
N TYR A 414 116.50 92.29 35.93
CA TYR A 414 115.59 91.14 36.03
C TYR A 414 114.18 91.48 35.56
N TYR A 415 113.67 92.67 35.88
CA TYR A 415 112.39 93.14 35.38
C TYR A 415 112.38 93.21 33.84
N LYS A 416 113.43 93.77 33.23
CA LYS A 416 113.55 93.85 31.77
C LYS A 416 113.58 92.47 31.10
N ILE A 417 114.29 91.50 31.70
CA ILE A 417 114.27 90.11 31.22
C ILE A 417 112.87 89.49 31.36
N GLY A 418 112.17 89.78 32.46
CA GLY A 418 110.79 89.37 32.67
C GLY A 418 109.84 89.94 31.62
N GLU A 419 110.02 91.21 31.25
CA GLU A 419 109.24 91.88 30.20
C GLU A 419 109.40 91.19 28.83
N GLU A 420 110.64 90.85 28.45
CA GLU A 420 110.89 90.09 27.21
C GLU A 420 110.25 88.69 27.22
N ARG A 421 110.23 88.02 28.38
CA ARG A 421 109.58 86.70 28.55
C ARG A 421 108.06 86.78 28.45
N VAL A 422 107.44 87.84 28.97
CA VAL A 422 106.00 88.09 28.81
C VAL A 422 105.69 88.37 27.34
N ARG A 423 106.49 89.20 26.66
CA ARG A 423 106.30 89.52 25.24
C ARG A 423 106.47 88.29 24.33
N ASP A 424 107.39 87.39 24.64
CA ASP A 424 107.54 86.13 23.91
C ASP A 424 106.33 85.21 24.12
N ALA A 425 105.84 85.08 25.35
CA ALA A 425 104.63 84.32 25.64
C ALA A 425 103.38 84.89 24.94
N GLU A 426 103.26 86.23 24.89
CA GLU A 426 102.19 86.92 24.18
C GLU A 426 102.24 86.66 22.67
N LYS A 427 103.43 86.69 22.06
CA LYS A 427 103.60 86.35 20.64
C LYS A 427 103.20 84.91 20.32
N ARG A 428 103.55 83.95 21.20
CA ARG A 428 103.17 82.54 21.00
C ARG A 428 101.66 82.35 21.05
N LEU A 429 101.00 82.95 22.04
CA LEU A 429 99.55 82.92 22.14
C LEU A 429 98.89 83.60 20.93
N GLY A 430 99.39 84.77 20.53
CA GLY A 430 98.90 85.48 19.35
C GLY A 430 99.04 84.69 18.04
N ALA A 431 100.16 83.98 17.85
CA ALA A 431 100.36 83.13 16.68
C ALA A 431 99.34 81.98 16.62
N VAL A 432 99.08 81.31 17.75
CA VAL A 432 98.06 80.25 17.84
C VAL A 432 96.66 80.80 17.56
N ASP A 433 96.32 81.97 18.12
CA ASP A 433 95.02 82.60 17.89
C ASP A 433 94.81 82.96 16.41
N THR A 434 95.83 83.50 15.73
CA THR A 434 95.72 83.78 14.29
C THR A 434 95.51 82.51 13.45
N ARG A 435 96.23 81.43 13.76
CA ARG A 435 96.07 80.15 13.03
C ARG A 435 94.70 79.52 13.26
N ILE A 436 94.17 79.60 14.48
CA ILE A 436 92.79 79.17 14.79
C ILE A 436 91.79 79.91 13.88
N THR A 437 91.89 81.24 13.78
CA THR A 437 90.96 82.03 12.96
C THR A 437 91.09 81.74 11.45
N GLU A 438 92.30 81.46 10.97
CA GLU A 438 92.55 81.09 9.58
C GLU A 438 91.93 79.72 9.25
N ILE A 439 92.14 78.72 10.12
CA ILE A 439 91.55 77.38 9.96
C ILE A 439 90.02 77.45 10.00
N GLU A 440 89.43 78.23 10.92
CA GLU A 440 87.98 78.43 10.98
C GLU A 440 87.40 79.00 9.68
N ARG A 441 88.12 79.95 9.04
CA ARG A 441 87.72 80.50 7.74
C ARG A 441 87.84 79.48 6.61
N GLU A 442 88.92 78.69 6.57
CA GLU A 442 89.09 77.63 5.58
C GLU A 442 88.00 76.56 5.70
N LEU A 443 87.65 76.18 6.94
CA LEU A 443 86.65 75.17 7.23
C LEU A 443 85.25 75.61 6.76
N ALA A 444 84.91 76.90 6.97
CA ALA A 444 83.68 77.49 6.43
C ALA A 444 83.64 77.50 4.89
N GLY A 445 84.78 77.72 4.23
CA GLY A 445 84.88 77.64 2.77
C GLY A 445 84.66 76.22 2.23
N VAL A 446 85.33 75.23 2.86
CA VAL A 446 85.18 73.81 2.52
C VAL A 446 83.74 73.34 2.74
N ASP A 447 83.07 73.80 3.79
CA ASP A 447 81.67 73.48 4.06
C ASP A 447 80.71 74.06 3.00
N GLY A 448 80.99 75.28 2.51
CA GLY A 448 80.23 75.87 1.41
C GLY A 448 80.35 75.08 0.10
N GLU A 449 81.56 74.64 -0.26
CA GLU A 449 81.79 73.83 -1.46
C GLU A 449 81.18 72.42 -1.35
N LEU A 450 81.28 71.79 -0.17
CA LEU A 450 80.63 70.51 0.10
C LEU A 450 79.11 70.60 -0.03
N ALA A 451 78.49 71.68 0.47
CA ALA A 451 77.05 71.89 0.32
C ALA A 451 76.63 72.04 -1.15
N LYS A 452 77.43 72.74 -1.96
CA LYS A 452 77.18 72.90 -3.39
C LYS A 452 77.25 71.56 -4.14
N LEU A 453 78.33 70.80 -3.97
CA LEU A 453 78.49 69.50 -4.63
C LEU A 453 77.44 68.49 -4.16
N ARG A 454 76.97 68.60 -2.91
CA ARG A 454 75.86 67.79 -2.38
C ARG A 454 74.54 68.15 -3.06
N GLY A 455 74.23 69.43 -3.22
CA GLY A 455 73.07 69.88 -3.97
C GLY A 455 73.08 69.43 -5.44
N GLU A 456 74.24 69.45 -6.10
CA GLU A 456 74.39 68.97 -7.48
C GLU A 456 74.17 67.45 -7.59
N ALA A 457 74.74 66.66 -6.66
CA ALA A 457 74.55 65.21 -6.60
C ALA A 457 73.09 64.84 -6.30
N ASP A 458 72.46 65.51 -5.33
CA ASP A 458 71.06 65.25 -4.95
C ASP A 458 70.10 65.62 -6.09
N THR A 459 70.36 66.72 -6.82
CA THR A 459 69.54 67.13 -7.98
C THR A 459 69.69 66.14 -9.14
N ALA A 460 70.91 65.67 -9.43
CA ALA A 460 71.14 64.63 -10.43
C ALA A 460 70.46 63.31 -10.02
N GLY A 461 70.53 62.94 -8.75
CA GLY A 461 69.85 61.76 -8.19
C GLY A 461 68.33 61.84 -8.30
N GLN A 462 67.72 62.99 -8.01
CA GLN A 462 66.27 63.19 -8.21
C GLN A 462 65.84 63.09 -9.68
N ARG A 463 66.67 63.57 -10.62
CA ARG A 463 66.40 63.45 -12.06
C ARG A 463 66.53 62.02 -12.57
N ILE A 464 67.52 61.27 -12.07
CA ILE A 464 67.65 59.84 -12.34
C ILE A 464 66.43 59.11 -11.78
N ALA A 465 66.07 59.35 -10.51
CA ALA A 465 64.92 58.72 -9.88
C ALA A 465 63.60 59.04 -10.59
N ALA A 466 63.41 60.27 -11.08
CA ALA A 466 62.23 60.64 -11.87
C ALA A 466 62.19 59.96 -13.26
N SER A 467 63.37 59.77 -13.87
CA SER A 467 63.50 59.07 -15.16
C SER A 467 63.33 57.56 -14.99
N GLU A 468 63.87 56.96 -13.93
CA GLU A 468 63.69 55.56 -13.56
C GLU A 468 62.25 55.27 -13.11
N ALA A 469 61.59 56.18 -12.38
CA ALA A 469 60.18 56.05 -12.05
C ALA A 469 59.26 56.11 -13.29
N SER A 470 59.63 56.90 -14.30
CA SER A 470 58.96 56.88 -15.60
C SER A 470 59.18 55.54 -16.33
N GLN A 471 60.35 54.92 -16.13
CA GLN A 471 60.69 53.60 -16.67
C GLN A 471 59.98 52.46 -15.95
N LEU A 472 59.80 52.53 -14.62
CA LEU A 472 59.07 51.54 -13.82
C LEU A 472 57.56 51.52 -14.10
N GLY A 473 56.99 52.63 -14.59
CA GLY A 473 55.64 52.64 -15.18
C GLY A 473 55.54 51.86 -16.50
N GLN A 474 56.67 51.66 -17.19
CA GLN A 474 56.80 50.94 -18.47
C GLN A 474 57.52 49.59 -18.37
N GLU A 475 58.09 49.19 -17.23
CA GLU A 475 58.70 47.85 -17.07
C GLU A 475 57.66 46.72 -16.97
N GLY A 476 56.38 47.05 -16.73
CA GLY A 476 55.25 46.15 -17.05
C GLY A 476 54.95 46.03 -18.56
N GLN A 477 55.60 46.85 -19.39
CA GLN A 477 55.43 47.00 -20.83
C GLN A 477 56.79 46.99 -21.57
N SER A 478 57.69 46.06 -21.24
CA SER A 478 58.60 45.54 -22.28
C SER A 478 57.75 44.70 -23.26
N VAL A 479 56.92 45.41 -24.03
CA VAL A 479 56.05 44.88 -25.07
C VAL A 479 56.93 44.64 -26.27
N ASP A 480 57.56 43.47 -26.28
CA ASP A 480 57.97 42.83 -27.52
C ASP A 480 56.67 42.65 -28.35
N PRO A 481 56.48 43.38 -29.48
CA PRO A 481 55.20 43.42 -30.18
C PRO A 481 54.72 42.03 -30.64
N ALA A 482 55.66 41.14 -30.95
CA ALA A 482 55.40 39.74 -31.25
C ALA A 482 54.82 38.97 -30.04
N ARG A 483 55.22 39.31 -28.81
CA ARG A 483 54.70 38.71 -27.58
C ARG A 483 53.31 39.21 -27.22
N VAL A 484 52.98 40.48 -27.46
CA VAL A 484 51.64 41.01 -27.14
C VAL A 484 50.58 40.44 -28.07
N ARG A 485 50.87 40.25 -29.35
CA ARG A 485 49.98 39.51 -30.26
C ARG A 485 49.81 38.06 -29.82
N ALA A 486 50.91 37.37 -29.48
CA ALA A 486 50.85 36.00 -28.99
C ALA A 486 50.10 35.86 -27.65
N ALA A 487 50.22 36.85 -26.75
CA ALA A 487 49.49 36.91 -25.49
C ALA A 487 47.99 37.18 -25.70
N PHE A 488 47.64 38.06 -26.65
CA PHE A 488 46.26 38.30 -27.05
C PHE A 488 45.58 37.05 -27.63
N GLU A 489 46.22 36.36 -28.58
CA GLU A 489 45.67 35.12 -29.15
C GLU A 489 45.59 34.00 -28.13
N ARG A 490 46.56 33.91 -27.21
CA ARG A 490 46.49 32.98 -26.08
C ARG A 490 45.33 33.32 -25.16
N ALA A 491 45.15 34.58 -24.76
CA ALA A 491 44.03 35.02 -23.92
C ALA A 491 42.67 34.74 -24.58
N ARG A 492 42.59 34.90 -25.91
CA ARG A 492 41.39 34.58 -26.70
C ARG A 492 41.10 33.06 -26.69
N ALA A 493 42.13 32.23 -26.86
CA ALA A 493 42.01 30.78 -26.77
C ALA A 493 41.65 30.31 -25.35
N ASP A 494 42.27 30.90 -24.33
CA ASP A 494 42.05 30.59 -22.93
C ASP A 494 40.62 30.90 -22.50
N PHE A 495 40.04 32.02 -22.97
CA PHE A 495 38.63 32.33 -22.72
C PHE A 495 37.69 31.36 -23.44
N ARG A 496 38.01 30.93 -24.67
CA ARG A 496 37.24 29.89 -25.38
C ARG A 496 37.25 28.55 -24.66
N GLN A 497 38.35 28.19 -24.01
CA GLN A 497 38.46 26.94 -23.25
C GLN A 497 37.68 27.01 -21.93
N GLN A 498 37.74 28.14 -21.23
CA GLN A 498 37.03 28.36 -19.96
C GLN A 498 36.51 29.80 -19.91
N PRO A 499 35.21 30.02 -20.17
CA PRO A 499 34.62 31.35 -20.19
C PRO A 499 34.38 31.87 -18.76
N ASP A 500 35.39 32.51 -18.18
CA ASP A 500 35.35 33.12 -16.84
C ASP A 500 35.55 34.63 -16.88
N GLN A 501 35.04 35.34 -15.87
CA GLN A 501 35.14 36.80 -15.76
C GLN A 501 36.60 37.28 -15.74
N GLU A 502 37.49 36.58 -15.04
CA GLU A 502 38.91 36.89 -14.97
C GLU A 502 39.59 36.77 -16.35
N ARG A 503 39.26 35.72 -17.10
CA ARG A 503 39.80 35.47 -18.44
C ARG A 503 39.26 36.48 -19.46
N LEU A 504 38.00 36.90 -19.34
CA LEU A 504 37.44 37.96 -20.17
C LEU A 504 38.10 39.32 -19.89
N ALA A 505 38.33 39.64 -18.62
CA ALA A 505 39.02 40.86 -18.22
C ALA A 505 40.47 40.87 -18.74
N SER A 506 41.17 39.73 -18.66
CA SER A 506 42.48 39.55 -19.27
C SER A 506 42.45 39.74 -20.79
N LEU A 507 41.47 39.14 -21.48
CA LEU A 507 41.31 39.32 -22.94
C LEU A 507 41.07 40.78 -23.31
N HIS A 508 40.21 41.49 -22.57
CA HIS A 508 39.96 42.91 -22.77
C HIS A 508 41.23 43.74 -22.55
N GLN A 509 41.97 43.48 -21.48
CA GLN A 509 43.24 44.16 -21.20
C GLN A 509 44.26 43.97 -22.33
N HIS A 510 44.42 42.76 -22.85
CA HIS A 510 45.33 42.49 -23.96
C HIS A 510 44.83 43.11 -25.29
N CYS A 511 43.51 43.18 -25.50
CA CYS A 511 42.92 43.88 -26.65
C CYS A 511 43.29 45.37 -26.64
N VAL A 512 43.05 46.05 -25.51
CA VAL A 512 43.35 47.47 -25.35
C VAL A 512 44.85 47.74 -25.49
N GLN A 513 45.71 46.90 -24.88
CA GLN A 513 47.16 47.04 -25.02
C GLN A 513 47.65 46.91 -26.46
N LEU A 514 47.12 45.94 -27.22
CA LEU A 514 47.47 45.77 -28.64
C LEU A 514 46.94 46.93 -29.49
N TYR A 515 45.71 47.38 -29.23
CA TYR A 515 45.10 48.53 -29.87
C TYR A 515 45.92 49.82 -29.64
N ASP A 516 46.31 50.10 -28.39
CA ASP A 516 47.10 51.28 -28.01
C ASP A 516 48.51 51.26 -28.63
N ALA A 517 49.15 50.09 -28.72
CA ALA A 517 50.44 49.93 -29.39
C ALA A 517 50.33 50.21 -30.90
N MET A 518 49.22 49.83 -31.53
CA MET A 518 49.00 50.06 -32.95
C MET A 518 48.53 51.48 -33.28
N ILE A 519 47.79 52.15 -32.40
CA ILE A 519 47.34 53.54 -32.64
C ILE A 519 48.45 54.57 -32.43
N SER A 520 49.41 54.26 -31.53
CA SER A 520 50.59 55.10 -31.26
C SER A 520 51.66 55.03 -32.35
N THR A 521 51.56 54.06 -33.26
CA THR A 521 52.45 53.90 -34.40
C THR A 521 51.81 54.48 -35.66
N GLU A 522 52.42 55.49 -36.27
CA GLU A 522 51.86 56.25 -37.41
C GLU A 522 51.46 55.37 -38.60
N ALA A 523 52.21 54.29 -38.87
CA ALA A 523 51.99 53.38 -39.99
C ALA A 523 50.78 52.44 -39.83
N THR A 524 50.38 52.16 -38.59
CA THR A 524 49.30 51.21 -38.27
C THR A 524 48.03 51.91 -37.82
N LYS A 525 48.09 53.20 -37.49
CA LYS A 525 46.98 54.01 -36.98
C LYS A 525 45.70 53.97 -37.84
N GLU A 526 45.82 54.01 -39.17
CA GLU A 526 44.66 53.94 -40.07
C GLU A 526 44.02 52.54 -40.12
N ARG A 527 44.78 51.48 -39.82
CA ARG A 527 44.30 50.08 -39.90
C ARG A 527 43.39 49.67 -38.74
N VAL A 528 43.44 50.39 -37.63
CA VAL A 528 42.77 50.01 -36.36
C VAL A 528 41.65 50.99 -35.98
N ARG A 529 41.43 52.04 -36.77
CA ARG A 529 40.55 53.18 -36.40
C ARG A 529 39.09 52.80 -36.13
N ASP A 530 38.58 51.76 -36.78
CA ASP A 530 37.18 51.32 -36.69
C ASP A 530 36.98 50.11 -35.75
N ILE A 531 38.01 49.74 -34.98
CA ILE A 531 37.99 48.56 -34.09
C ILE A 531 37.68 48.99 -32.66
N ASP A 532 36.72 48.31 -32.03
CA ASP A 532 36.33 48.54 -30.63
C ASP A 532 36.68 47.34 -29.74
N CYS A 533 37.40 47.59 -28.65
CA CYS A 533 37.77 46.60 -27.63
C CYS A 533 36.79 46.54 -26.44
N ASP A 534 35.67 47.27 -26.46
CA ASP A 534 34.67 47.27 -25.37
C ASP A 534 33.90 45.93 -25.29
N PRO A 535 33.98 45.19 -24.17
CA PRO A 535 33.33 43.89 -24.03
C PRO A 535 31.88 43.97 -23.52
N LYS A 536 31.24 45.14 -23.37
CA LYS A 536 29.90 45.28 -22.75
C LYS A 536 28.86 44.26 -23.25
N GLN A 537 28.68 44.13 -24.56
CA GLN A 537 27.70 43.20 -25.13
C GLN A 537 28.08 41.72 -24.88
N ALA A 538 29.38 41.43 -24.82
CA ALA A 538 29.89 40.11 -24.47
C ALA A 538 29.73 39.80 -22.97
N VAL A 539 29.88 40.78 -22.09
CA VAL A 539 29.65 40.66 -20.64
C VAL A 539 28.17 40.37 -20.36
N GLU A 540 27.25 41.08 -21.04
CA GLU A 540 25.82 40.83 -20.91
C GLU A 540 25.43 39.42 -21.37
N ALA A 541 25.97 38.96 -22.50
CA ALA A 541 25.76 37.61 -22.99
C ALA A 541 26.37 36.54 -22.07
N ALA A 542 27.53 36.81 -21.46
CA ALA A 542 28.24 35.88 -20.58
C ALA A 542 27.75 35.89 -19.12
N ALA A 543 26.86 36.80 -18.74
CA ALA A 543 26.42 36.97 -17.35
C ALA A 543 25.87 35.69 -16.73
N VAL A 544 25.12 34.89 -17.50
CA VAL A 544 24.56 33.60 -17.05
C VAL A 544 25.66 32.59 -16.77
N VAL A 545 26.66 32.49 -17.65
CA VAL A 545 27.80 31.57 -17.50
C VAL A 545 28.67 32.00 -16.33
N PHE A 546 28.88 33.29 -16.12
CA PHE A 546 29.62 33.80 -14.96
C PHE A 546 28.90 33.52 -13.64
N ALA A 547 27.57 33.68 -13.60
CA ALA A 547 26.77 33.30 -12.44
C ALA A 547 26.92 31.80 -12.14
N LEU A 548 26.81 30.93 -13.16
CA LEU A 548 27.00 29.48 -13.02
C LEU A 548 28.41 29.09 -12.57
N ASN A 549 29.47 29.73 -13.07
CA ASN A 549 30.85 29.43 -12.65
C ASN A 549 31.11 29.89 -11.21
N SER A 550 30.55 31.04 -10.82
CA SER A 550 30.62 31.51 -9.43
C SER A 550 29.83 30.59 -8.49
N GLY A 551 28.65 30.14 -8.93
CA GLY A 551 27.79 29.23 -8.19
C GLY A 551 28.39 27.83 -8.04
N LEU A 552 29.03 27.30 -9.10
CA LEU A 552 29.75 26.03 -9.02
C LEU A 552 30.88 26.08 -7.99
N LYS A 553 31.68 27.16 -7.96
CA LYS A 553 32.74 27.33 -6.95
C LYS A 553 32.17 27.39 -5.53
N ALA A 554 31.06 28.10 -5.32
CA ALA A 554 30.38 28.18 -4.03
C ALA A 554 29.79 26.82 -3.61
N PHE A 555 29.16 26.11 -4.54
CA PHE A 555 28.60 24.78 -4.34
C PHE A 555 29.69 23.75 -4.00
N GLU A 556 30.81 23.72 -4.72
CA GLU A 556 31.93 22.83 -4.42
C GLU A 556 32.54 23.09 -3.03
N ALA A 557 32.61 24.36 -2.60
CA ALA A 557 33.15 24.72 -1.29
C ALA A 557 32.21 24.37 -0.12
N ASN A 558 30.90 24.57 -0.30
CA ASN A 558 29.92 24.51 0.78
C ASN A 558 29.10 23.21 0.81
N CYS A 559 28.91 22.57 -0.34
CA CYS A 559 27.89 21.53 -0.54
C CYS A 559 28.42 20.22 -1.12
N ALA A 560 29.51 20.24 -1.88
CA ALA A 560 30.11 19.02 -2.41
C ALA A 560 30.88 18.26 -1.31
N GLY A 561 30.58 16.96 -1.18
CA GLY A 561 31.21 16.04 -0.23
C GLY A 561 30.27 15.60 0.89
N GLY A 562 30.22 14.30 1.15
CA GLY A 562 29.35 13.69 2.17
C GLY A 562 29.55 14.26 3.58
N ASP A 563 30.75 14.75 3.88
CA ASP A 563 31.13 15.29 5.18
C ASP A 563 30.50 16.65 5.51
N LYS A 564 29.93 17.33 4.51
CA LYS A 564 29.27 18.64 4.65
C LYS A 564 27.80 18.52 5.07
N LEU A 565 27.21 17.32 4.98
CA LEU A 565 25.84 17.08 5.39
C LEU A 565 25.69 17.19 6.92
N PRO A 566 24.72 17.98 7.42
CA PRO A 566 24.41 18.01 8.85
C PRO A 566 24.05 16.62 9.39
N THR A 567 24.79 16.14 10.38
CA THR A 567 24.56 14.83 11.03
C THR A 567 23.83 14.95 12.37
N VAL A 568 23.51 16.16 12.80
CA VAL A 568 22.94 16.46 14.13
C VAL A 568 21.88 17.56 14.00
N GLY A 569 20.73 17.37 14.67
CA GLY A 569 19.67 18.38 14.74
C GLY A 569 18.40 18.05 13.96
N GLY A 570 18.24 16.83 13.45
CA GLY A 570 17.02 16.37 12.79
C GLY A 570 16.88 16.84 11.34
N VAL A 571 15.65 16.81 10.82
CA VAL A 571 15.34 17.00 9.40
C VAL A 571 15.38 18.48 8.95
N ASP A 572 15.06 19.42 9.83
CA ASP A 572 15.00 20.86 9.50
C ASP A 572 16.36 21.44 9.07
N PRO A 573 17.49 21.16 9.76
CA PRO A 573 18.82 21.54 9.30
C PRO A 573 19.23 20.92 7.96
N LEU A 574 18.81 19.68 7.68
CA LEU A 574 19.09 18.98 6.41
C LEU A 574 18.38 19.68 5.23
N LEU A 575 17.10 20.01 5.38
CA LEU A 575 16.36 20.75 4.36
C LEU A 575 16.88 22.19 4.21
N GLY A 576 17.27 22.83 5.31
CA GLY A 576 17.94 24.13 5.30
C GLY A 576 19.26 24.09 4.52
N PHE A 577 20.04 23.03 4.69
CA PHE A 577 21.26 22.78 3.92
C PHE A 577 20.96 22.60 2.44
N GLY A 578 19.99 21.75 2.06
CA GLY A 578 19.60 21.57 0.66
C GLY A 578 19.14 22.87 -0.01
N ARG A 579 18.36 23.70 0.69
CA ARG A 579 17.93 25.03 0.20
C ARG A 579 19.10 25.98 0.03
N LYS A 580 20.06 25.97 0.96
CA LYS A 580 21.28 26.78 0.85
C LYS A 580 22.15 26.34 -0.33
N CYS A 581 22.31 25.03 -0.54
CA CYS A 581 23.05 24.50 -1.69
C CYS A 581 22.39 24.84 -3.02
N LEU A 582 21.07 24.84 -3.07
CA LEU A 582 20.33 25.32 -4.23
C LEU A 582 20.53 26.82 -4.47
N GLN A 583 20.57 27.64 -3.42
CA GLN A 583 20.86 29.06 -3.55
C GLN A 583 22.31 29.33 -4.01
N ASP A 584 23.27 28.60 -3.44
CA ASP A 584 24.69 28.71 -3.78
C ASP A 584 25.00 28.20 -5.20
N SER A 585 24.11 27.40 -5.81
CA SER A 585 24.30 26.81 -7.15
C SER A 585 24.34 27.81 -8.32
N GLY A 586 23.72 28.98 -8.17
CA GLY A 586 23.58 29.96 -9.27
C GLY A 586 22.74 29.48 -10.45
N LEU A 587 21.93 28.41 -10.30
CA LEU A 587 21.09 27.86 -11.37
C LEU A 587 20.03 28.86 -11.86
N PRO A 588 19.60 28.77 -13.13
CA PRO A 588 18.47 29.55 -13.66
C PRO A 588 17.17 29.29 -12.88
N SER A 589 16.27 30.27 -12.85
CA SER A 589 15.03 30.23 -12.06
C SER A 589 14.15 29.00 -12.31
N ALA A 590 14.12 28.50 -13.55
CA ALA A 590 13.36 27.31 -13.93
C ALA A 590 13.91 26.05 -13.23
N ASP A 591 15.21 25.79 -13.34
CA ASP A 591 15.85 24.62 -12.72
C ASP A 591 15.87 24.74 -11.19
N SER A 592 16.09 25.95 -10.66
CA SER A 592 16.00 26.19 -9.22
C SER A 592 14.60 25.93 -8.68
N SER A 593 13.55 26.28 -9.43
CA SER A 593 12.17 26.00 -9.02
C SER A 593 11.85 24.50 -9.02
N ALA A 594 12.38 23.74 -10.00
CA ALA A 594 12.19 22.30 -10.08
C ALA A 594 12.85 21.56 -8.90
N MET A 595 14.11 21.90 -8.59
CA MET A 595 14.80 21.32 -7.43
C MET A 595 14.22 21.81 -6.10
N GLY A 596 13.78 23.07 -6.04
CA GLY A 596 13.05 23.62 -4.90
C GLY A 596 11.73 22.90 -4.64
N ALA A 597 10.99 22.52 -5.69
CA ALA A 597 9.77 21.73 -5.58
C ALA A 597 10.06 20.32 -5.04
N ARG A 598 11.17 19.68 -5.45
CA ARG A 598 11.60 18.39 -4.88
C ARG A 598 11.93 18.51 -3.39
N LEU A 599 12.69 19.53 -2.98
CA LEU A 599 12.97 19.80 -1.56
C LEU A 599 11.69 20.09 -0.77
N SER A 600 10.74 20.83 -1.36
CA SER A 600 9.44 21.11 -0.73
C SER A 600 8.56 19.87 -0.63
N ALA A 601 8.64 18.94 -1.59
CA ALA A 601 7.92 17.67 -1.53
C ALA A 601 8.48 16.76 -0.43
N ILE A 602 9.80 16.78 -0.20
CA ILE A 602 10.43 16.09 0.94
C ILE A 602 9.93 16.69 2.27
N ASP A 603 9.81 18.03 2.37
CA ASP A 603 9.27 18.72 3.55
C ASP A 603 7.78 18.40 3.79
N LEU A 604 6.99 18.23 2.73
CA LEU A 604 5.56 17.92 2.83
C LEU A 604 5.28 16.45 3.23
N ASN A 605 6.17 15.53 2.84
CA ASN A 605 6.05 14.10 3.13
C ASN A 605 6.69 13.70 4.47
N ARG A 606 6.94 14.67 5.35
CA ARG A 606 7.64 14.46 6.62
C ARG A 606 6.76 13.73 7.64
N ASP A 607 7.34 12.64 8.16
CA ASP A 607 6.69 11.61 8.98
C ASP A 607 6.28 12.08 10.40
N ASP A 608 6.86 13.17 10.88
CA ASP A 608 6.68 13.74 12.23
C ASP A 608 5.50 14.72 12.35
N LYS A 609 5.00 15.24 11.23
CA LYS A 609 3.82 16.14 11.17
C LYS A 609 2.64 15.53 10.41
N ALA A 610 2.86 14.45 9.69
CA ALA A 610 1.82 13.78 8.94
C ALA A 610 0.89 12.96 9.86
N HIS A 611 -0.38 12.84 9.47
CA HIS A 611 -1.33 11.96 10.15
C HIS A 611 -0.79 10.51 10.11
N ASN A 612 -0.98 9.71 11.18
CA ASN A 612 -0.50 8.32 11.29
C ASN A 612 -0.84 7.44 10.07
N PHE A 613 -1.89 7.79 9.34
CA PHE A 613 -2.29 7.17 8.08
C PHE A 613 -1.25 7.34 6.96
N VAL A 614 -0.74 8.56 6.75
CA VAL A 614 0.25 8.83 5.70
C VAL A 614 1.58 8.14 6.05
N VAL A 615 1.93 8.16 7.34
CA VAL A 615 3.10 7.47 7.90
C VAL A 615 3.06 5.97 7.60
N SER A 616 1.92 5.33 7.89
CA SER A 616 1.76 3.89 7.69
C SER A 616 1.64 3.49 6.22
N LEU A 617 1.08 4.35 5.36
CA LEU A 617 1.04 4.12 3.90
C LEU A 617 2.41 4.29 3.25
N ASN A 618 3.17 5.31 3.67
CA ASN A 618 4.54 5.51 3.23
C ASN A 618 5.40 4.30 3.62
N ALA A 619 5.26 3.79 4.85
CA ALA A 619 5.99 2.61 5.31
C ALA A 619 5.82 1.36 4.39
N PHE A 620 4.70 1.23 3.69
CA PHE A 620 4.53 0.20 2.66
C PHE A 620 5.29 0.49 1.36
N GLN A 621 5.24 1.74 0.88
CA GLN A 621 6.03 2.19 -0.27
C GLN A 621 7.53 2.03 -0.01
N ASP A 622 7.93 2.16 1.25
CA ASP A 622 9.31 2.02 1.72
C ASP A 622 9.76 0.58 1.93
N GLY A 623 8.88 -0.40 1.72
CA GLY A 623 9.21 -1.82 1.81
C GLY A 623 9.46 -2.32 3.25
N ASN A 624 8.92 -1.66 4.27
CA ASN A 624 9.17 -2.03 5.67
C ASN A 624 8.53 -3.39 6.02
N SER A 625 9.35 -4.39 6.31
CA SER A 625 8.91 -5.77 6.64
C SER A 625 7.97 -5.83 7.85
N LEU A 626 8.11 -4.91 8.80
CA LEU A 626 7.26 -4.84 10.00
C LEU A 626 5.84 -4.34 9.68
N ALA A 627 5.68 -3.47 8.68
CA ALA A 627 4.37 -3.03 8.22
C ALA A 627 3.61 -4.21 7.58
N TYR A 628 4.29 -5.02 6.77
CA TYR A 628 3.72 -6.25 6.20
C TYR A 628 3.37 -7.29 7.28
N LEU A 629 4.19 -7.41 8.35
CA LEU A 629 3.88 -8.28 9.48
C LEU A 629 2.61 -7.81 10.21
N ALA A 630 2.48 -6.51 10.50
CA ALA A 630 1.30 -5.95 11.15
C ALA A 630 0.03 -6.20 10.33
N LEU A 631 0.11 -6.03 9.00
CA LEU A 631 -0.96 -6.33 8.06
C LEU A 631 -1.31 -7.83 8.06
N ALA A 632 -0.31 -8.71 8.05
CA ALA A 632 -0.51 -10.16 8.07
C ALA A 632 -1.23 -10.63 9.35
N ILE A 633 -0.88 -10.08 10.52
CA ILE A 633 -1.57 -10.42 11.78
C ILE A 633 -3.00 -9.85 11.79
N ALA A 634 -3.24 -8.67 11.20
CA ALA A 634 -4.58 -8.11 11.08
C ALA A 634 -5.49 -8.99 10.18
N ILE A 635 -5.00 -9.38 9.00
CA ILE A 635 -5.70 -10.32 8.10
C ILE A 635 -5.92 -11.68 8.79
N GLY A 636 -4.90 -12.17 9.51
CA GLY A 636 -4.95 -13.45 10.20
C GLY A 636 -6.06 -13.52 11.26
N MET A 637 -6.30 -12.44 12.00
CA MET A 637 -7.38 -12.39 12.99
C MET A 637 -8.76 -12.46 12.34
N ASP A 638 -9.01 -11.65 11.33
CA ASP A 638 -10.32 -11.64 10.66
C ASP A 638 -10.57 -12.95 9.89
N ALA A 639 -9.52 -13.58 9.34
CA ALA A 639 -9.60 -14.92 8.75
C ALA A 639 -9.94 -16.01 9.77
N LEU A 640 -9.43 -15.92 11.01
CA LEU A 640 -9.81 -16.85 12.09
C LEU A 640 -11.28 -16.65 12.51
N ILE A 641 -11.77 -15.41 12.53
CA ILE A 641 -13.19 -15.11 12.78
C ILE A 641 -14.05 -15.71 11.66
N PHE A 642 -13.66 -15.53 10.40
CA PHE A 642 -14.34 -16.16 9.26
C PHE A 642 -14.41 -17.68 9.37
N MET A 643 -13.26 -18.32 9.63
CA MET A 643 -13.16 -19.78 9.72
C MET A 643 -14.00 -20.33 10.88
N SER A 644 -13.99 -19.65 12.04
CA SER A 644 -14.83 -20.05 13.17
C SER A 644 -16.33 -19.89 12.88
N GLY A 645 -16.74 -18.82 12.16
CA GLY A 645 -18.12 -18.65 11.67
C GLY A 645 -18.54 -19.73 10.67
N LEU A 646 -17.66 -20.05 9.71
CA LEU A 646 -17.89 -21.06 8.67
C LEU A 646 -18.08 -22.47 9.25
N PHE A 647 -17.20 -22.87 10.18
CA PHE A 647 -17.29 -24.19 10.82
C PHE A 647 -18.38 -24.27 11.90
N GLY A 648 -18.71 -23.15 12.54
CA GLY A 648 -19.80 -23.06 13.51
C GLY A 648 -21.15 -23.42 12.90
N ALA A 649 -21.44 -22.94 11.68
CA ALA A 649 -22.69 -23.20 10.98
C ALA A 649 -22.90 -24.68 10.62
N ASN A 650 -21.83 -25.43 10.32
CA ASN A 650 -21.92 -26.85 9.96
C ASN A 650 -22.30 -27.78 11.13
N ALA A 651 -22.18 -27.32 12.38
CA ALA A 651 -22.39 -28.15 13.56
C ALA A 651 -23.84 -28.11 14.11
N VAL A 652 -24.71 -27.19 13.67
CA VAL A 652 -26.14 -27.06 14.12
C VAL A 652 -27.11 -27.83 13.21
N ARG A 653 -26.62 -28.76 12.38
CA ARG A 653 -27.39 -29.35 11.28
C ARG A 653 -28.45 -30.35 11.77
N SER A 654 -29.66 -30.28 11.20
CA SER A 654 -30.67 -31.34 11.35
C SER A 654 -30.36 -32.53 10.44
N PRO A 655 -30.48 -33.80 10.92
CA PRO A 655 -30.33 -34.99 10.09
C PRO A 655 -31.23 -34.97 8.83
N LEU A 656 -32.40 -34.34 8.92
CA LEU A 656 -33.34 -34.21 7.79
C LEU A 656 -32.82 -33.37 6.62
N SER A 657 -31.80 -32.55 6.83
CA SER A 657 -31.20 -31.74 5.75
C SER A 657 -30.27 -32.55 4.84
N ASP A 658 -29.97 -33.81 5.19
CA ASP A 658 -29.27 -34.76 4.33
C ASP A 658 -30.21 -35.53 3.38
N VAL A 659 -31.53 -35.34 3.51
CA VAL A 659 -32.50 -35.94 2.60
C VAL A 659 -32.41 -35.26 1.22
N PRO A 660 -32.16 -36.01 0.12
CA PRO A 660 -32.13 -35.45 -1.22
C PRO A 660 -33.52 -34.95 -1.60
N SER A 661 -33.67 -33.64 -1.80
CA SER A 661 -34.95 -33.01 -2.15
C SER A 661 -34.83 -32.14 -3.40
N LEU A 662 -35.87 -32.15 -4.23
CA LEU A 662 -35.96 -31.38 -5.48
C LEU A 662 -36.21 -29.87 -5.23
N LYS A 663 -36.55 -29.48 -4.01
CA LYS A 663 -36.85 -28.11 -3.60
C LYS A 663 -35.97 -27.73 -2.42
N ALA A 664 -35.10 -26.73 -2.58
CA ALA A 664 -34.30 -26.21 -1.48
C ALA A 664 -35.22 -25.70 -0.36
N ARG A 665 -35.23 -26.39 0.78
CA ARG A 665 -35.97 -26.02 1.99
C ARG A 665 -34.99 -25.92 3.15
N ASN A 666 -35.22 -24.98 4.05
CA ASN A 666 -34.37 -24.82 5.23
C ASN A 666 -34.58 -26.02 6.18
N SER A 667 -33.51 -26.45 6.85
CA SER A 667 -33.54 -27.48 7.92
C SER A 667 -34.61 -27.21 8.99
N GLN A 668 -34.88 -25.94 9.31
CA GLN A 668 -35.94 -25.54 10.25
C GLN A 668 -37.34 -25.81 9.70
N GLU A 669 -37.57 -25.57 8.40
CA GLU A 669 -38.85 -25.84 7.74
C GLU A 669 -39.11 -27.35 7.63
N LEU A 670 -38.06 -28.14 7.37
CA LEU A 670 -38.14 -29.61 7.33
C LEU A 670 -38.51 -30.17 8.71
N ASN A 671 -37.86 -29.69 9.77
CA ASN A 671 -38.18 -30.09 11.14
C ASN A 671 -39.61 -29.70 11.52
N ALA A 672 -40.01 -28.46 11.23
CA ALA A 672 -41.35 -27.96 11.55
C ALA A 672 -42.46 -28.78 10.88
N MET A 673 -42.23 -29.26 9.64
CA MET A 673 -43.20 -30.08 8.92
C MET A 673 -43.42 -31.45 9.57
N ILE A 674 -42.36 -32.11 10.03
CA ILE A 674 -42.46 -33.39 10.75
C ILE A 674 -43.00 -33.18 12.17
N GLU A 675 -42.51 -32.16 12.89
CA GLU A 675 -42.96 -31.83 14.24
C GLU A 675 -44.45 -31.45 14.29
N ALA A 676 -44.96 -30.76 13.25
CA ALA A 676 -46.40 -30.50 13.12
C ALA A 676 -47.23 -31.78 12.97
N ALA A 677 -46.71 -32.79 12.26
CA ALA A 677 -47.36 -34.09 12.12
C ALA A 677 -47.35 -34.92 13.43
N LEU A 678 -46.42 -34.60 14.34
CA LEU A 678 -46.28 -35.24 15.65
C LEU A 678 -47.22 -34.62 16.72
N LEU A 679 -47.84 -33.48 16.48
CA LEU A 679 -48.81 -32.89 17.41
C LEU A 679 -50.13 -33.71 17.45
N PRO A 680 -50.86 -33.74 18.58
CA PRO A 680 -50.63 -33.00 19.83
C PRO A 680 -49.68 -33.67 20.84
N ASP A 681 -49.40 -34.97 20.71
CA ASP A 681 -48.50 -35.72 21.61
C ASP A 681 -47.25 -36.16 20.85
N THR A 682 -46.21 -35.32 20.92
CA THR A 682 -44.98 -35.47 20.14
C THR A 682 -44.16 -36.68 20.56
N PHE A 683 -44.08 -36.95 21.86
CA PHE A 683 -43.32 -38.07 22.41
C PHE A 683 -43.95 -39.41 22.01
N ARG A 684 -45.25 -39.58 22.28
CA ARG A 684 -45.94 -40.84 21.99
C ARG A 684 -45.98 -41.15 20.50
N LYS A 685 -46.35 -40.19 19.66
CA LYS A 685 -46.42 -40.41 18.20
C LYS A 685 -45.05 -40.69 17.59
N ALA A 686 -43.99 -39.98 18.00
CA ALA A 686 -42.65 -40.24 17.47
C ALA A 686 -42.19 -41.65 17.81
N ARG A 687 -42.45 -42.10 19.06
CA ARG A 687 -42.12 -43.46 19.49
C ARG A 687 -42.93 -44.53 18.76
N LEU A 688 -44.23 -44.34 18.57
CA LEU A 688 -45.09 -45.27 17.80
C LEU A 688 -44.58 -45.44 16.36
N VAL A 689 -44.20 -44.34 15.71
CA VAL A 689 -43.64 -44.38 14.35
C VAL A 689 -42.32 -45.15 14.34
N VAL A 690 -41.41 -44.88 15.27
CA VAL A 690 -40.12 -45.60 15.38
C VAL A 690 -40.33 -47.10 15.63
N GLN A 691 -41.26 -47.48 16.50
CA GLN A 691 -41.56 -48.89 16.80
C GLN A 691 -42.22 -49.63 15.63
N SER A 692 -42.92 -48.90 14.74
CA SER A 692 -43.51 -49.46 13.52
C SER A 692 -42.53 -49.64 12.36
N MET A 693 -41.27 -49.22 12.52
CA MET A 693 -40.24 -49.37 11.48
C MET A 693 -39.53 -50.72 11.58
N HIS A 694 -39.45 -51.43 10.46
CA HIS A 694 -38.66 -52.65 10.30
C HIS A 694 -37.42 -52.38 9.46
N PRO A 695 -36.22 -52.81 9.89
CA PRO A 695 -35.00 -52.63 9.11
C PRO A 695 -35.02 -53.49 7.84
N ILE A 696 -34.55 -52.92 6.72
CA ILE A 696 -34.41 -53.61 5.43
C ILE A 696 -33.00 -53.41 4.86
N GLU A 697 -32.63 -54.21 3.86
CA GLU A 697 -31.42 -53.93 3.08
C GLU A 697 -31.55 -52.58 2.37
N ASN A 698 -30.46 -51.82 2.31
CA ASN A 698 -30.49 -50.47 1.79
C ASN A 698 -30.75 -50.47 0.28
N VAL A 699 -31.93 -50.01 -0.14
CA VAL A 699 -32.31 -49.85 -1.54
C VAL A 699 -32.49 -48.37 -1.81
N GLU A 700 -31.68 -47.78 -2.70
CA GLU A 700 -31.75 -46.35 -3.10
C GLU A 700 -31.70 -45.34 -1.92
N GLY A 701 -31.06 -45.73 -0.81
CA GLY A 701 -30.93 -44.92 0.40
C GLY A 701 -32.11 -45.03 1.37
N TYR A 702 -33.04 -45.98 1.17
CA TYR A 702 -34.07 -46.34 2.15
C TYR A 702 -33.59 -47.53 2.98
N SER A 703 -33.66 -47.43 4.31
CA SER A 703 -33.11 -48.41 5.25
C SER A 703 -34.16 -49.10 6.11
N ASN A 704 -35.39 -48.58 6.14
CA ASN A 704 -36.48 -49.13 6.94
C ASN A 704 -37.75 -49.23 6.10
N GLU A 705 -38.68 -50.09 6.51
CA GLU A 705 -40.03 -50.14 5.97
C GLU A 705 -41.09 -50.05 7.07
N VAL A 706 -42.27 -49.57 6.72
CA VAL A 706 -43.45 -49.54 7.59
C VAL A 706 -44.63 -50.15 6.86
N ARG A 707 -45.32 -51.09 7.52
CA ARG A 707 -46.49 -51.80 7.03
C ARG A 707 -47.71 -51.40 7.83
N LEU A 708 -48.58 -50.58 7.24
CA LEU A 708 -49.74 -50.03 7.95
C LEU A 708 -50.88 -51.04 8.15
N ASP A 709 -50.86 -52.14 7.41
CA ASP A 709 -51.82 -53.24 7.46
C ASP A 709 -51.59 -54.19 8.66
N GLU A 710 -50.38 -54.21 9.21
CA GLU A 710 -50.02 -54.95 10.42
C GLU A 710 -50.36 -54.17 11.71
N LEU A 711 -50.69 -52.88 11.60
CA LEU A 711 -51.00 -51.99 12.70
C LEU A 711 -52.51 -51.90 12.97
N ASP A 712 -52.88 -51.58 14.21
CA ASP A 712 -54.28 -51.29 14.54
C ASP A 712 -54.80 -50.03 13.83
N PRO A 713 -56.11 -49.91 13.56
CA PRO A 713 -56.65 -48.80 12.77
C PRO A 713 -56.36 -47.40 13.33
N GLU A 714 -56.24 -47.24 14.66
CA GLU A 714 -55.94 -45.95 15.28
C GLU A 714 -54.46 -45.61 15.10
N THR A 715 -53.54 -46.53 15.42
CA THR A 715 -52.10 -46.36 15.24
C THR A 715 -51.75 -46.17 13.76
N ALA A 716 -52.39 -46.90 12.85
CA ALA A 716 -52.18 -46.76 11.41
C ALA A 716 -52.49 -45.34 10.91
N VAL A 717 -53.52 -44.66 11.45
CA VAL A 717 -53.83 -43.26 11.11
C VAL A 717 -52.76 -42.30 11.64
N GLN A 718 -52.30 -42.51 12.88
CA GLN A 718 -51.27 -41.66 13.50
C GLN A 718 -49.90 -41.81 12.81
N VAL A 719 -49.52 -43.04 12.44
CA VAL A 719 -48.26 -43.30 11.72
C VAL A 719 -48.35 -42.76 10.29
N ARG A 720 -49.50 -42.92 9.62
CA ARG A 720 -49.70 -42.42 8.25
C ARG A 720 -49.55 -40.90 8.13
N SER A 721 -49.96 -40.11 9.13
CA SER A 721 -49.77 -38.64 9.07
C SER A 721 -48.29 -38.26 9.04
N VAL A 722 -47.45 -38.94 9.81
CA VAL A 722 -46.00 -38.72 9.86
C VAL A 722 -45.33 -39.22 8.59
N LEU A 723 -45.74 -40.39 8.06
CA LEU A 723 -45.23 -40.93 6.80
C LEU A 723 -45.59 -40.05 5.60
N ASN A 724 -46.79 -39.46 5.57
CA ASN A 724 -47.18 -38.50 4.54
C ASN A 724 -46.34 -37.23 4.60
N ALA A 725 -46.07 -36.69 5.79
CA ALA A 725 -45.17 -35.55 5.97
C ALA A 725 -43.72 -35.90 5.53
N GLY A 726 -43.27 -37.11 5.86
CA GLY A 726 -42.00 -37.69 5.40
C GLY A 726 -41.92 -37.84 3.87
N ALA A 727 -43.02 -38.16 3.20
CA ALA A 727 -43.07 -38.27 1.75
C ALA A 727 -42.97 -36.90 1.06
N VAL A 728 -43.56 -35.85 1.65
CA VAL A 728 -43.46 -34.47 1.15
C VAL A 728 -42.03 -33.94 1.17
N ILE A 729 -41.20 -34.40 2.11
CA ILE A 729 -39.78 -34.03 2.20
C ILE A 729 -38.83 -35.01 1.49
N GLY A 730 -39.35 -36.06 0.86
CA GLY A 730 -38.55 -37.08 0.16
C GLY A 730 -37.90 -38.15 1.05
N ALA A 731 -38.19 -38.12 2.37
CA ALA A 731 -37.68 -39.06 3.34
C ALA A 731 -38.44 -40.40 3.36
N VAL A 732 -39.63 -40.45 2.78
CA VAL A 732 -40.49 -41.64 2.70
C VAL A 732 -40.96 -41.84 1.26
N ARG A 733 -41.01 -43.09 0.80
CA ARG A 733 -41.55 -43.51 -0.50
C ARG A 733 -42.63 -44.57 -0.29
N ARG A 734 -43.68 -44.57 -1.12
CA ARG A 734 -44.66 -45.68 -1.12
C ARG A 734 -44.05 -46.90 -1.80
N GLY A 735 -44.21 -48.07 -1.18
CA GLY A 735 -43.81 -49.36 -1.72
C GLY A 735 -44.75 -49.84 -2.83
N GLY A 736 -44.48 -51.04 -3.36
CA GLY A 736 -45.26 -51.63 -4.45
C GLY A 736 -46.67 -52.11 -4.04
N GLN A 737 -46.93 -52.27 -2.74
CA GLN A 737 -48.21 -52.70 -2.19
C GLN A 737 -48.94 -51.55 -1.48
N ALA A 738 -50.28 -51.61 -1.46
CA ALA A 738 -51.08 -50.67 -0.68
C ALA A 738 -50.74 -50.82 0.81
N ALA A 739 -50.57 -49.69 1.53
CA ALA A 739 -50.15 -49.64 2.93
C ALA A 739 -48.67 -49.95 3.26
N HIS A 740 -47.81 -50.18 2.25
CA HIS A 740 -46.37 -50.35 2.43
C HIS A 740 -45.58 -49.06 2.14
N TYR A 741 -44.66 -48.68 3.04
CA TYR A 741 -43.83 -47.48 2.93
C TYR A 741 -42.36 -47.79 3.18
N LEU A 742 -41.46 -47.20 2.41
CA LEU A 742 -40.01 -47.23 2.58
C LEU A 742 -39.53 -45.92 3.20
N VAL A 743 -38.68 -46.00 4.22
CA VAL A 743 -38.24 -44.88 5.04
C VAL A 743 -36.71 -44.80 5.05
N ARG A 744 -36.17 -43.59 4.87
CA ARG A 744 -34.72 -43.35 4.93
C ARG A 744 -34.21 -43.26 6.37
N SER A 745 -32.92 -43.51 6.57
CA SER A 745 -32.26 -43.48 7.89
C SER A 745 -32.34 -42.10 8.56
N GLU A 746 -32.30 -41.02 7.79
CA GLU A 746 -32.30 -39.64 8.32
C GLU A 746 -33.60 -39.31 9.07
N LEU A 747 -34.75 -39.86 8.63
CA LEU A 747 -36.02 -39.66 9.34
C LEU A 747 -36.06 -40.45 10.65
N LEU A 748 -35.49 -41.66 10.67
CA LEU A 748 -35.36 -42.46 11.90
C LEU A 748 -34.45 -41.75 12.92
N GLU A 749 -33.31 -41.23 12.48
CA GLU A 749 -32.38 -40.46 13.33
C GLU A 749 -33.04 -39.21 13.90
N PHE A 750 -33.79 -38.48 13.07
CA PHE A 750 -34.56 -37.32 13.50
C PHE A 750 -35.61 -37.68 14.55
N LEU A 751 -36.44 -38.71 14.31
CA LEU A 751 -37.49 -39.12 15.25
C LEU A 751 -36.90 -39.59 16.58
N ASN A 752 -35.80 -40.33 16.58
CA ASN A 752 -35.08 -40.71 17.81
C ASN A 752 -34.54 -39.49 18.57
N THR A 753 -34.07 -38.46 17.84
CA THR A 753 -33.64 -37.20 18.45
C THR A 753 -34.82 -36.46 19.09
N VAL A 754 -35.98 -36.44 18.43
CA VAL A 754 -37.21 -35.85 19.00
C VAL A 754 -37.65 -36.59 20.27
N VAL A 755 -37.65 -37.92 20.26
CA VAL A 755 -37.98 -38.75 21.45
C VAL A 755 -37.04 -38.42 22.62
N LYS A 756 -35.72 -38.39 22.37
CA LYS A 756 -34.72 -38.05 23.39
C LYS A 756 -34.93 -36.62 23.93
N ARG A 757 -35.15 -35.65 23.04
CA ARG A 757 -35.33 -34.24 23.38
C ARG A 757 -36.58 -34.00 24.23
N GLU A 758 -37.70 -34.67 23.91
CA GLU A 758 -38.93 -34.54 24.72
C GLU A 758 -38.79 -35.20 26.09
N LEU A 759 -38.05 -36.31 26.19
CA LEU A 759 -37.74 -36.96 27.46
C LEU A 759 -36.92 -36.04 28.38
N GLU A 760 -35.94 -35.31 27.84
CA GLU A 760 -35.09 -34.38 28.60
C GLU A 760 -35.83 -33.06 28.93
N ARG A 761 -36.67 -32.56 28.02
CA ARG A 761 -37.30 -31.22 28.15
C ARG A 761 -38.62 -31.23 28.91
N ASN A 762 -39.41 -32.30 28.79
CA ASN A 762 -40.74 -32.42 29.39
C ASN A 762 -40.90 -33.78 30.10
N PRO A 763 -40.12 -34.06 31.16
CA PRO A 763 -40.12 -35.37 31.84
C PRO A 763 -41.53 -35.76 32.32
N ASP A 764 -42.29 -34.84 32.92
CA ASP A 764 -43.64 -35.13 33.43
C ASP A 764 -44.67 -35.56 32.36
N LYS A 765 -44.49 -35.11 31.11
CA LYS A 765 -45.36 -35.50 29.98
C LYS A 765 -44.90 -36.81 29.37
N ALA A 766 -43.59 -37.00 29.25
CA ALA A 766 -43.00 -38.24 28.77
C ALA A 766 -43.29 -39.40 29.74
N GLU A 767 -43.11 -39.19 31.04
CA GLU A 767 -43.45 -40.16 32.10
C GLU A 767 -44.93 -40.50 32.09
N ARG A 768 -45.83 -39.52 31.92
CA ARG A 768 -47.26 -39.78 31.77
C ARG A 768 -47.59 -40.59 30.51
N GLY A 769 -46.95 -40.28 29.38
CA GLY A 769 -47.09 -41.07 28.15
C GLY A 769 -46.61 -42.51 28.32
N LEU A 770 -45.46 -42.70 28.96
CA LEU A 770 -44.90 -44.02 29.30
C LEU A 770 -45.82 -44.81 30.26
N ALA A 771 -46.33 -44.14 31.30
CA ALA A 771 -47.22 -44.76 32.28
C ALA A 771 -48.57 -45.15 31.66
N LEU A 772 -49.12 -44.34 30.74
CA LEU A 772 -50.35 -44.67 30.02
C LEU A 772 -50.16 -45.83 29.04
N ASP A 773 -49.02 -45.92 28.35
CA ASP A 773 -48.71 -47.07 27.49
C ASP A 773 -48.54 -48.36 28.33
N GLN A 774 -47.81 -48.30 29.45
CA GLN A 774 -47.67 -49.44 30.39
C GLN A 774 -49.01 -49.85 31.01
N PHE A 775 -49.86 -48.87 31.32
CA PHE A 775 -51.20 -49.11 31.84
C PHE A 775 -52.06 -49.84 30.82
N GLU A 776 -52.02 -49.43 29.56
CA GLU A 776 -52.75 -50.09 28.48
C GLU A 776 -52.33 -51.56 28.32
N ASP A 777 -51.02 -51.86 28.36
CA ASP A 777 -50.51 -53.24 28.32
C ASP A 777 -51.01 -54.08 29.51
N GLN A 778 -50.94 -53.54 30.73
CA GLN A 778 -51.42 -54.24 31.93
C GLN A 778 -52.94 -54.40 31.95
N LEU A 779 -53.67 -53.47 31.35
CA LEU A 779 -55.13 -53.53 31.23
C LEU A 779 -55.55 -54.62 30.25
N VAL A 780 -54.84 -54.79 29.14
CA VAL A 780 -55.05 -55.92 28.21
C VAL A 780 -54.85 -57.26 28.93
N VAL A 781 -53.83 -57.38 29.79
CA VAL A 781 -53.61 -58.58 30.61
C VAL A 781 -54.75 -58.80 31.62
N ALA A 782 -55.26 -57.73 32.24
CA ALA A 782 -56.35 -57.77 33.21
C ALA A 782 -57.69 -58.21 32.60
N LEU A 783 -57.86 -58.02 31.28
CA LEU A 783 -59.06 -58.36 30.51
C LEU A 783 -59.03 -59.80 29.95
N LEU A 784 -57.96 -60.57 30.15
CA LEU A 784 -57.91 -61.99 29.76
C LEU A 784 -58.84 -62.85 30.64
N PRO A 785 -59.46 -63.93 30.10
CA PRO A 785 -59.13 -64.62 28.85
C PRO A 785 -59.83 -64.09 27.58
N ASP A 786 -60.99 -63.45 27.69
CA ASP A 786 -61.70 -62.83 26.56
C ASP A 786 -61.71 -61.31 26.71
N ILE A 787 -60.82 -60.65 25.98
CA ILE A 787 -60.60 -59.20 26.08
C ILE A 787 -61.85 -58.41 25.66
N GLY A 788 -62.56 -58.88 24.62
CA GLY A 788 -63.71 -58.19 24.06
C GLY A 788 -64.91 -58.24 25.01
N ALA A 789 -65.29 -59.45 25.45
CA ALA A 789 -66.42 -59.64 26.36
C ALA A 789 -66.16 -58.98 27.73
N SER A 790 -64.95 -59.13 28.27
CA SER A 790 -64.57 -58.54 29.57
C SER A 790 -64.53 -57.01 29.50
N CYS A 791 -64.11 -56.42 28.38
CA CYS A 791 -64.11 -54.97 28.20
C CYS A 791 -65.53 -54.41 28.10
N ASP A 792 -66.43 -55.11 27.41
CA ASP A 792 -67.83 -54.73 27.28
C ASP A 792 -68.57 -54.82 28.62
N ALA A 793 -68.31 -55.85 29.42
CA ALA A 793 -68.80 -55.99 30.80
C ALA A 793 -68.36 -54.82 31.69
N VAL A 794 -67.06 -54.51 31.68
CA VAL A 794 -66.49 -53.41 32.49
C VAL A 794 -67.06 -52.05 32.05
N MET A 795 -67.19 -51.82 30.75
CA MET A 795 -67.78 -50.57 30.26
C MET A 795 -69.29 -50.48 30.47
N GLY A 796 -70.01 -51.61 30.49
CA GLY A 796 -71.42 -51.69 30.83
C GLY A 796 -71.70 -51.35 32.30
N ALA A 797 -70.75 -51.66 33.20
CA ALA A 797 -70.82 -51.34 34.62
C ALA A 797 -70.50 -49.86 34.95
N LEU A 798 -70.06 -49.06 33.98
CA LEU A 798 -69.71 -47.64 34.19
C LEU A 798 -70.95 -46.75 34.17
N VAL A 799 -71.27 -46.16 35.32
CA VAL A 799 -72.32 -45.14 35.46
C VAL A 799 -71.70 -43.75 35.32
N PRO A 800 -72.19 -42.87 34.43
CA PRO A 800 -71.64 -41.52 34.27
C PRO A 800 -71.89 -40.65 35.50
N MET A 801 -70.95 -39.75 35.81
CA MET A 801 -71.08 -38.75 36.87
C MET A 801 -70.50 -37.40 36.42
N ASP A 802 -70.80 -36.34 37.16
CA ASP A 802 -70.22 -35.01 36.91
C ASP A 802 -68.68 -35.06 37.08
N GLU A 803 -67.95 -34.40 36.18
CA GLU A 803 -66.48 -34.44 36.18
C GLU A 803 -65.93 -33.78 37.45
N ASP A 804 -65.33 -34.57 38.35
CA ASP A 804 -64.56 -34.07 39.50
C ASP A 804 -63.13 -34.60 39.42
N ARG A 805 -62.15 -33.68 39.40
CA ARG A 805 -60.71 -33.98 39.32
C ARG A 805 -60.32 -35.00 38.24
N GLY A 806 -61.04 -35.02 37.12
CA GLY A 806 -60.80 -35.92 35.97
C GLY A 806 -61.49 -37.28 36.06
N PHE A 807 -62.19 -37.58 37.16
CA PHE A 807 -63.08 -38.74 37.27
C PHE A 807 -64.43 -38.43 36.64
N THR A 808 -64.91 -39.31 35.78
CA THR A 808 -66.11 -39.07 34.94
C THR A 808 -67.17 -40.15 35.07
N SER A 809 -66.84 -41.25 35.73
CA SER A 809 -67.72 -42.41 35.87
C SER A 809 -67.51 -43.09 37.22
N GLN A 810 -68.51 -43.82 37.67
CA GLN A 810 -68.51 -44.61 38.89
C GLN A 810 -68.89 -46.06 38.56
N ILE A 811 -68.27 -47.02 39.24
CA ILE A 811 -68.68 -48.43 39.23
C ILE A 811 -69.14 -48.77 40.65
N ASP A 812 -70.32 -49.35 40.79
CA ASP A 812 -70.75 -49.99 42.04
C ASP A 812 -70.64 -51.51 41.91
N LEU A 813 -69.85 -52.16 42.76
CA LEU A 813 -69.67 -53.61 42.70
C LEU A 813 -70.91 -54.41 43.16
N GLU A 814 -71.90 -53.75 43.77
CA GLU A 814 -73.18 -54.40 44.11
C GLU A 814 -74.06 -54.61 42.87
N ASP A 815 -73.91 -53.77 41.84
CA ASP A 815 -74.71 -53.78 40.60
C ASP A 815 -74.06 -54.62 39.47
N VAL A 816 -72.89 -55.23 39.72
CA VAL A 816 -72.17 -56.06 38.74
C VAL A 816 -72.51 -57.54 38.94
N ASP A 817 -72.86 -58.23 37.85
CA ASP A 817 -73.12 -59.67 37.83
C ASP A 817 -71.92 -60.49 38.35
N ASP A 818 -72.19 -61.55 39.12
CA ASP A 818 -71.15 -62.34 39.79
C ASP A 818 -70.17 -63.04 38.82
N ASP A 819 -70.60 -63.30 37.58
CA ASP A 819 -69.76 -63.87 36.52
C ASP A 819 -68.78 -62.84 35.91
N GLU A 820 -69.14 -61.56 35.91
CA GLU A 820 -68.33 -60.45 35.36
C GLU A 820 -67.47 -59.75 36.42
N ARG A 821 -67.83 -59.92 37.70
CA ARG A 821 -67.17 -59.37 38.88
C ARG A 821 -65.64 -59.58 38.90
N PRO A 822 -65.06 -60.75 38.54
CA PRO A 822 -63.60 -60.93 38.54
C PRO A 822 -62.86 -60.06 37.52
N ALA A 823 -63.43 -59.89 36.32
CA ALA A 823 -62.85 -59.04 35.28
C ALA A 823 -62.90 -57.56 35.68
N VAL A 824 -64.03 -57.11 36.24
CA VAL A 824 -64.19 -55.75 36.78
C VAL A 824 -63.20 -55.47 37.91
N LEU A 825 -63.03 -56.40 38.85
CA LEU A 825 -62.05 -56.26 39.92
C LEU A 825 -60.61 -56.20 39.41
N ASN A 826 -60.25 -57.02 38.42
CA ASN A 826 -58.91 -56.97 37.81
C ASN A 826 -58.64 -55.62 37.15
N VAL A 827 -59.60 -55.09 36.40
CA VAL A 827 -59.49 -53.76 35.77
C VAL A 827 -59.44 -52.64 36.81
N LEU A 828 -60.25 -52.70 37.87
CA LEU A 828 -60.21 -51.72 38.96
C LEU A 828 -58.88 -51.77 39.73
N ASN A 829 -58.32 -52.96 39.96
CA ASN A 829 -57.02 -53.13 40.61
C ASN A 829 -55.87 -52.59 39.73
N THR A 830 -55.91 -52.84 38.42
CA THR A 830 -54.96 -52.24 37.48
C THR A 830 -55.13 -50.72 37.46
N GLY A 831 -56.36 -50.21 37.37
CA GLY A 831 -56.66 -48.77 37.41
C GLY A 831 -56.20 -48.09 38.71
N ALA A 832 -56.33 -48.75 39.85
CA ALA A 832 -55.86 -48.23 41.15
C ALA A 832 -54.33 -48.15 41.20
N THR A 833 -53.63 -49.11 40.58
CA THR A 833 -52.16 -49.14 40.48
C THR A 833 -51.61 -47.91 39.77
N PHE A 834 -52.32 -47.38 38.78
CA PHE A 834 -51.96 -46.15 38.04
C PHE A 834 -52.68 -44.89 38.55
N SER A 835 -53.33 -44.94 39.72
CA SER A 835 -54.11 -43.83 40.29
C SER A 835 -55.25 -43.31 39.39
N LEU A 836 -55.74 -44.14 38.48
CA LEU A 836 -56.88 -43.87 37.59
C LEU A 836 -58.21 -44.34 38.17
N VAL A 837 -58.19 -45.01 39.32
CA VAL A 837 -59.36 -45.48 40.05
C VAL A 837 -59.22 -45.09 41.51
N GLN A 838 -60.28 -44.54 42.10
CA GLN A 838 -60.33 -44.18 43.51
C GLN A 838 -61.54 -44.81 44.17
N ARG A 839 -61.31 -45.63 45.20
CA ARG A 839 -62.40 -46.19 46.00
C ARG A 839 -63.07 -45.13 46.87
N VAL A 840 -64.39 -45.12 46.90
CA VAL A 840 -65.18 -44.27 47.79
C VAL A 840 -65.12 -44.82 49.22
N LYS A 841 -64.82 -43.95 50.18
CA LYS A 841 -64.61 -44.37 51.58
C LYS A 841 -65.93 -44.87 52.18
N GLY A 842 -65.95 -46.12 52.61
CA GLY A 842 -67.09 -46.73 53.31
C GLY A 842 -68.15 -47.35 52.40
N THR A 843 -67.94 -47.40 51.08
CA THR A 843 -68.81 -48.11 50.11
C THR A 843 -67.99 -49.07 49.24
N GLU A 844 -68.68 -49.92 48.48
CA GLU A 844 -68.10 -50.79 47.43
C GLU A 844 -68.08 -50.11 46.04
N SER A 845 -68.21 -48.78 46.01
CA SER A 845 -68.20 -48.01 44.78
C SER A 845 -66.83 -47.37 44.50
N TYR A 846 -66.49 -47.25 43.22
CA TYR A 846 -65.20 -46.78 42.73
C TYR A 846 -65.38 -45.67 41.70
N PHE A 847 -64.68 -44.55 41.86
CA PHE A 847 -64.58 -43.51 40.85
C PHE A 847 -63.53 -43.90 39.80
N VAL A 848 -63.88 -43.72 38.54
CA VAL A 848 -63.09 -44.09 37.36
C VAL A 848 -62.70 -42.83 36.59
N HIS A 849 -61.39 -42.67 36.37
CA HIS A 849 -60.80 -41.55 35.65
C HIS A 849 -61.10 -41.65 34.15
N LYS A 850 -61.25 -40.51 33.48
CA LYS A 850 -61.52 -40.44 32.03
C LYS A 850 -60.50 -41.17 31.16
N ASP A 851 -59.26 -41.30 31.64
CA ASP A 851 -58.20 -41.98 30.90
C ASP A 851 -58.33 -43.52 30.96
N LEU A 852 -58.87 -44.10 32.04
CA LEU A 852 -59.21 -45.53 32.08
C LEU A 852 -60.36 -45.83 31.11
N TYR A 853 -61.41 -45.00 31.11
CA TYR A 853 -62.51 -45.11 30.15
C TYR A 853 -62.03 -45.00 28.69
N LYS A 854 -61.22 -43.99 28.36
CA LYS A 854 -60.66 -43.83 27.01
C LYS A 854 -59.80 -45.02 26.58
N THR A 855 -59.03 -45.59 27.51
CA THR A 855 -58.17 -46.75 27.23
C THR A 855 -59.01 -48.01 27.00
N LEU A 856 -60.05 -48.26 27.82
CA LEU A 856 -61.00 -49.35 27.60
C LEU A 856 -61.74 -49.19 26.26
N ALA A 857 -62.22 -47.99 25.94
CA ALA A 857 -62.88 -47.71 24.67
C ALA A 857 -61.94 -47.97 23.47
N ARG A 858 -60.66 -47.64 23.60
CA ARG A 858 -59.63 -47.95 22.59
C ARG A 858 -59.42 -49.46 22.44
N ILE A 859 -59.30 -50.20 23.55
CA ILE A 859 -59.13 -51.66 23.54
C ILE A 859 -60.35 -52.32 22.88
N ARG A 860 -61.58 -51.91 23.23
CA ARG A 860 -62.81 -52.38 22.57
C ARG A 860 -62.78 -52.13 21.07
N ALA A 861 -62.41 -50.93 20.63
CA ALA A 861 -62.34 -50.60 19.20
C ALA A 861 -61.34 -51.49 18.45
N ARG A 862 -60.20 -51.84 19.07
CA ARG A 862 -59.21 -52.78 18.51
C ARG A 862 -59.76 -54.21 18.41
N GLU A 863 -60.43 -54.70 19.44
CA GLU A 863 -61.01 -56.05 19.44
C GLU A 863 -62.18 -56.17 18.45
N MET A 864 -63.02 -55.13 18.29
CA MET A 864 -64.05 -55.11 17.25
C MET A 864 -63.44 -55.10 15.83
N ALA A 865 -62.32 -54.40 15.63
CA ALA A 865 -61.59 -54.42 14.36
C ALA A 865 -60.95 -55.78 14.06
N ARG A 866 -60.50 -56.53 15.09
CA ARG A 866 -59.96 -57.89 14.98
C ARG A 866 -61.04 -58.96 14.76
N GLY A 867 -62.19 -58.82 15.42
CA GLY A 867 -63.34 -59.74 15.33
C GLY A 867 -64.15 -59.64 14.04
N GLY A 868 -63.97 -58.58 13.24
CA GLY A 868 -64.54 -58.38 11.91
C GLY A 868 -63.95 -59.27 10.81
N GLY A 869 -63.67 -60.53 11.14
CA GLY A 869 -63.12 -61.53 10.23
C GLY A 869 -64.04 -61.83 9.05
N ARG A 870 -63.61 -61.36 7.88
CA ARG A 870 -63.99 -61.83 6.55
C ARG A 870 -64.04 -63.37 6.53
N PRO A 871 -65.13 -64.04 6.09
CA PRO A 871 -65.16 -65.50 6.01
C PRO A 871 -64.10 -66.00 5.01
N PRO A 872 -63.49 -67.17 5.24
CA PRO A 872 -62.47 -67.72 4.36
C PRO A 872 -63.09 -67.98 2.99
N ALA A 873 -62.40 -67.54 1.94
CA ALA A 873 -62.72 -67.85 0.56
C ALA A 873 -62.59 -69.37 0.36
N ALA A 874 -63.73 -70.06 0.42
CA ALA A 874 -63.91 -71.38 -0.14
C ALA A 874 -64.42 -71.23 -1.58
N ASP A 875 -63.83 -72.08 -2.41
CA ASP A 875 -63.88 -72.16 -3.87
C ASP A 875 -65.31 -72.32 -4.46
N GLY A 876 -65.48 -71.80 -5.68
CA GLY A 876 -66.42 -72.30 -6.69
C GLY A 876 -67.93 -72.07 -6.53
N GLY A 877 -68.52 -71.32 -7.48
CA GLY A 877 -69.94 -71.50 -7.85
C GLY A 877 -70.67 -70.23 -8.27
N ALA A 878 -70.91 -70.09 -9.57
CA ALA A 878 -71.82 -69.10 -10.13
C ALA A 878 -73.27 -69.31 -9.66
N LEU A 879 -74.02 -68.23 -9.38
CA LEU A 879 -75.42 -67.99 -9.82
C LEU A 879 -75.97 -66.63 -9.30
N ILE A 880 -76.08 -65.68 -10.24
CA ILE A 880 -77.22 -64.80 -10.57
C ILE A 880 -78.10 -64.15 -9.45
N SER A 881 -78.12 -62.82 -9.54
CA SER A 881 -79.23 -61.85 -9.39
C SER A 881 -79.38 -60.97 -8.13
N SER A 882 -79.18 -59.67 -8.41
CA SER A 882 -79.99 -58.51 -8.03
C SER A 882 -80.16 -58.12 -6.56
N ALA A 883 -79.40 -57.09 -6.15
CA ALA A 883 -79.93 -56.02 -5.30
C ALA A 883 -79.10 -54.72 -5.48
N SER A 884 -79.76 -53.74 -6.10
CA SER A 884 -79.57 -52.28 -6.04
C SER A 884 -78.28 -51.71 -5.41
N LYS A 885 -77.45 -51.08 -6.24
CA LYS A 885 -76.53 -50.00 -5.83
C LYS A 885 -77.33 -48.87 -5.19
N GLN A 886 -77.04 -48.56 -3.93
CA GLN A 886 -77.33 -47.26 -3.33
C GLN A 886 -76.03 -46.73 -2.75
N ASP A 887 -75.41 -45.81 -3.49
CA ASP A 887 -74.34 -44.95 -2.97
C ASP A 887 -74.94 -44.04 -1.87
N PRO A 888 -74.29 -43.85 -0.72
CA PRO A 888 -74.65 -42.80 0.23
C PRO A 888 -74.35 -41.41 -0.38
N PRO A 889 -75.11 -40.36 -0.01
CA PRO A 889 -75.28 -39.17 -0.82
C PRO A 889 -74.00 -38.34 -0.90
N GLN A 890 -73.55 -38.09 -2.13
CA GLN A 890 -72.66 -36.98 -2.44
C GLN A 890 -73.41 -35.68 -2.17
N ILE A 891 -72.89 -34.88 -1.23
CA ILE A 891 -73.18 -33.45 -1.19
C ILE A 891 -72.58 -32.87 -2.48
N THR A 892 -73.44 -32.63 -3.48
CA THR A 892 -73.07 -31.88 -4.68
C THR A 892 -72.83 -30.43 -4.30
N ASP A 893 -71.57 -30.06 -4.12
CA ASP A 893 -71.14 -28.68 -4.20
C ASP A 893 -71.25 -28.24 -5.68
N GLN A 894 -72.33 -27.57 -6.03
CA GLN A 894 -72.61 -27.04 -7.37
C GLN A 894 -71.81 -25.76 -7.69
N THR A 895 -70.61 -25.57 -7.13
CA THR A 895 -69.77 -24.40 -7.47
C THR A 895 -68.42 -24.70 -8.12
N GLN A 896 -68.06 -25.96 -8.38
CA GLN A 896 -66.83 -26.26 -9.12
C GLN A 896 -67.12 -26.66 -10.57
N ARG A 897 -67.05 -25.68 -11.49
CA ARG A 897 -66.55 -25.97 -12.83
C ARG A 897 -65.19 -26.65 -12.63
N VAL A 898 -65.07 -27.92 -13.02
CA VAL A 898 -63.79 -28.60 -13.10
C VAL A 898 -63.01 -27.92 -14.22
N GLU A 899 -62.27 -26.88 -13.85
CA GLU A 899 -61.22 -26.30 -14.67
C GLU A 899 -60.09 -27.35 -14.69
N TYR A 900 -59.93 -28.03 -15.83
CA TYR A 900 -58.82 -28.95 -16.06
C TYR A 900 -57.51 -28.18 -15.82
N LYS A 901 -56.85 -28.43 -14.69
CA LYS A 901 -55.51 -27.88 -14.44
C LYS A 901 -54.51 -28.74 -15.21
N PRO A 902 -53.85 -28.22 -16.26
CA PRO A 902 -52.82 -28.98 -16.97
C PRO A 902 -51.72 -29.37 -16.00
N SER A 903 -51.18 -30.58 -16.13
CA SER A 903 -50.05 -31.01 -15.30
C SER A 903 -48.82 -30.17 -15.64
N GLU A 904 -47.85 -30.11 -14.71
CA GLU A 904 -46.59 -29.40 -14.94
C GLU A 904 -45.83 -29.94 -16.18
N ASN A 905 -45.98 -31.23 -16.48
CA ASN A 905 -45.41 -31.83 -17.68
C ASN A 905 -46.15 -31.40 -18.95
N ASP A 906 -47.49 -31.33 -18.93
CA ASP A 906 -48.28 -30.87 -20.08
C ASP A 906 -47.95 -29.40 -20.42
N GLU A 907 -47.78 -28.58 -19.38
CA GLU A 907 -47.40 -27.18 -19.52
C GLU A 907 -45.96 -27.01 -20.04
N ARG A 908 -45.03 -27.87 -19.59
CA ARG A 908 -43.65 -27.90 -20.09
C ARG A 908 -43.60 -28.30 -21.57
N VAL A 909 -44.33 -29.34 -21.98
CA VAL A 909 -44.41 -29.77 -23.38
C VAL A 909 -45.03 -28.67 -24.24
N ARG A 910 -46.10 -28.02 -23.76
CA ARG A 910 -46.71 -26.88 -24.46
C ARG A 910 -45.73 -25.71 -24.63
N ALA A 911 -45.05 -25.31 -23.55
CA ALA A 911 -44.04 -24.24 -23.62
C ALA A 911 -42.89 -24.59 -24.56
N MET A 912 -42.45 -25.85 -24.57
CA MET A 912 -41.42 -26.35 -25.48
C MET A 912 -41.87 -26.24 -26.94
N SER A 913 -43.09 -26.71 -27.26
CA SER A 913 -43.65 -26.59 -28.61
C SER A 913 -43.78 -25.14 -29.06
N ALA A 914 -44.26 -24.26 -28.18
CA ALA A 914 -44.45 -22.85 -28.51
C ALA A 914 -43.12 -22.12 -28.87
N LEU A 915 -42.00 -22.56 -28.29
CA LEU A 915 -40.68 -21.97 -28.55
C LEU A 915 -39.92 -22.62 -29.71
N VAL A 916 -40.14 -23.91 -29.98
CA VAL A 916 -39.39 -24.69 -30.97
C VAL A 916 -40.08 -24.73 -32.34
N ASP A 917 -41.42 -24.84 -32.38
CA ASP A 917 -42.17 -24.91 -33.64
C ASP A 917 -41.92 -23.71 -34.58
N PRO A 918 -41.79 -22.45 -34.10
CA PRO A 918 -41.46 -21.31 -34.95
C PRO A 918 -40.10 -21.42 -35.65
N LEU A 919 -39.19 -22.26 -35.15
CA LEU A 919 -37.89 -22.54 -35.76
C LEU A 919 -37.99 -23.58 -36.90
N GLY A 920 -39.18 -24.13 -37.16
CA GLY A 920 -39.42 -25.19 -38.14
C GLY A 920 -39.00 -26.58 -37.64
N VAL A 921 -38.69 -26.71 -36.35
CA VAL A 921 -38.34 -27.96 -35.69
C VAL A 921 -39.59 -28.50 -35.00
N ASP A 922 -39.84 -29.79 -35.15
CA ASP A 922 -40.90 -30.46 -34.41
C ASP A 922 -40.48 -30.69 -32.95
N ALA A 923 -41.28 -30.19 -32.01
CA ALA A 923 -40.96 -30.25 -30.59
C ALA A 923 -40.82 -31.67 -30.05
N GLU A 924 -41.56 -32.65 -30.59
CA GLU A 924 -41.43 -34.06 -30.19
C GLU A 924 -40.02 -34.59 -30.49
N SER A 925 -39.41 -34.13 -31.58
CA SER A 925 -38.06 -34.54 -31.98
C SER A 925 -36.97 -34.10 -30.98
N TYR A 926 -37.20 -33.04 -30.20
CA TYR A 926 -36.32 -32.62 -29.10
C TYR A 926 -36.68 -33.29 -27.78
N VAL A 927 -37.98 -33.36 -27.45
CA VAL A 927 -38.48 -33.93 -26.18
C VAL A 927 -38.16 -35.43 -26.05
N MET A 928 -38.09 -36.15 -27.17
CA MET A 928 -37.76 -37.58 -27.20
C MET A 928 -36.27 -37.87 -27.00
N LEU A 929 -35.39 -36.85 -26.99
CA LEU A 929 -33.96 -37.06 -26.78
C LEU A 929 -33.66 -37.32 -25.30
N ASP A 930 -33.14 -38.51 -25.00
CA ASP A 930 -32.67 -38.79 -23.65
C ASP A 930 -31.33 -38.08 -23.34
N ALA A 931 -30.95 -38.07 -22.06
CA ALA A 931 -29.73 -37.41 -21.60
C ALA A 931 -28.43 -37.99 -22.20
N GLN A 932 -28.44 -39.23 -22.69
CA GLN A 932 -27.29 -39.83 -23.36
C GLN A 932 -27.19 -39.34 -24.81
N VAL A 933 -28.32 -39.27 -25.52
CA VAL A 933 -28.40 -38.75 -26.90
C VAL A 933 -28.04 -37.26 -26.94
N LEU A 934 -28.53 -36.45 -25.99
CA LEU A 934 -28.19 -35.03 -25.90
C LEU A 934 -26.68 -34.77 -25.75
N ARG A 935 -25.94 -35.63 -25.03
CA ARG A 935 -24.47 -35.50 -24.93
C ARG A 935 -23.77 -35.76 -26.26
N THR A 936 -24.18 -36.80 -26.99
CA THR A 936 -23.61 -37.11 -28.31
C THR A 936 -23.99 -36.06 -29.37
N ALA A 937 -25.21 -35.52 -29.28
CA ALA A 937 -25.66 -34.43 -30.13
C ALA A 937 -24.88 -33.13 -29.84
N GLY A 938 -24.60 -32.84 -28.56
CA GLY A 938 -23.75 -31.71 -28.17
C GLY A 938 -22.35 -31.78 -28.78
N GLN A 939 -21.71 -32.95 -28.73
CA GLN A 939 -20.41 -33.17 -29.38
C GLN A 939 -20.47 -32.99 -30.91
N ALA A 940 -21.48 -33.57 -31.56
CA ALA A 940 -21.68 -33.38 -33.00
C ALA A 940 -21.92 -31.90 -33.37
N SER A 941 -22.61 -31.14 -32.52
CA SER A 941 -22.85 -29.71 -32.74
C SER A 941 -21.57 -28.88 -32.64
N GLU A 942 -20.67 -29.17 -31.69
CA GLU A 942 -19.36 -28.54 -31.59
C GLU A 942 -18.48 -28.84 -32.82
N ASP A 943 -18.50 -30.08 -33.29
CA ASP A 943 -17.76 -30.47 -34.49
C ASP A 943 -18.34 -29.82 -35.77
N PHE A 944 -19.65 -29.61 -35.83
CA PHE A 944 -20.28 -28.82 -36.88
C PHE A 944 -19.84 -27.34 -36.83
N TYR A 945 -19.78 -26.73 -35.65
CA TYR A 945 -19.26 -25.37 -35.49
C TYR A 945 -17.78 -25.26 -35.88
N ALA A 946 -16.98 -26.27 -35.56
CA ALA A 946 -15.59 -26.34 -36.00
C ALA A 946 -15.49 -26.44 -37.54
N LEU A 947 -16.33 -27.26 -38.18
CA LEU A 947 -16.41 -27.33 -39.65
C LEU A 947 -16.77 -25.97 -40.26
N ARG A 948 -17.80 -25.33 -39.72
CA ARG A 948 -18.25 -24.00 -40.15
C ARG A 948 -17.12 -22.97 -40.08
N ARG A 949 -16.32 -22.94 -39.00
CA ARG A 949 -15.19 -22.00 -38.88
C ARG A 949 -14.08 -22.25 -39.90
N THR A 950 -13.92 -23.48 -40.38
CA THR A 950 -12.92 -23.79 -41.41
C THR A 950 -13.34 -23.35 -42.81
N GLN A 951 -14.63 -23.10 -43.05
CA GLN A 951 -15.16 -22.65 -44.35
C GLN A 951 -15.89 -21.31 -44.23
N SER A 952 -15.21 -20.23 -44.60
CA SER A 952 -15.72 -18.85 -44.47
C SER A 952 -17.04 -18.61 -45.22
N GLY A 953 -17.21 -19.19 -46.41
CA GLY A 953 -18.45 -19.10 -47.18
C GLY A 953 -19.64 -19.77 -46.48
N LEU A 954 -19.41 -20.95 -45.91
CA LEU A 954 -20.44 -21.69 -45.16
C LEU A 954 -20.82 -20.94 -43.88
N ASP A 955 -19.84 -20.40 -43.17
CA ASP A 955 -20.07 -19.59 -41.97
C ASP A 955 -20.92 -18.35 -42.26
N TYR A 956 -20.64 -17.63 -43.34
CA TYR A 956 -21.40 -16.43 -43.71
C TYR A 956 -22.92 -16.70 -43.85
N PHE A 957 -23.29 -17.73 -44.60
CA PHE A 957 -24.71 -18.06 -44.81
C PHE A 957 -25.37 -18.65 -43.56
N LEU A 958 -24.66 -19.47 -42.79
CA LEU A 958 -25.21 -20.03 -41.55
C LEU A 958 -25.37 -18.98 -40.44
N ARG A 959 -24.56 -17.91 -40.41
CA ARG A 959 -24.74 -16.77 -39.49
C ARG A 959 -26.07 -16.06 -39.71
N GLN A 960 -26.46 -15.86 -40.96
CA GLN A 960 -27.75 -15.25 -41.28
C GLN A 960 -28.91 -16.12 -40.76
N GLY A 961 -28.78 -17.45 -40.87
CA GLY A 961 -29.73 -18.42 -40.31
C GLY A 961 -29.79 -18.40 -38.78
N ASP A 962 -28.65 -18.23 -38.09
CA ASP A 962 -28.62 -18.08 -36.62
C ASP A 962 -29.38 -16.84 -36.16
N ASP A 963 -29.12 -15.70 -36.81
CA ASP A 963 -29.76 -14.43 -36.47
C ASP A 963 -31.27 -14.48 -36.69
N GLU A 964 -31.72 -15.15 -37.75
CA GLU A 964 -33.14 -15.34 -38.05
C GLU A 964 -33.79 -16.28 -37.02
N ALA A 965 -33.18 -17.43 -36.73
CA ALA A 965 -33.67 -18.36 -35.71
C ALA A 965 -33.74 -17.70 -34.33
N ARG A 966 -32.75 -16.88 -33.95
CA ARG A 966 -32.75 -16.17 -32.67
C ARG A 966 -33.88 -15.16 -32.58
N ARG A 967 -34.11 -14.39 -33.65
CA ARG A 967 -35.24 -13.44 -33.71
C ARG A 967 -36.60 -14.14 -33.60
N GLU A 968 -36.78 -15.28 -34.26
CA GLU A 968 -38.04 -16.04 -34.16
C GLU A 968 -38.24 -16.62 -32.77
N PHE A 969 -37.18 -17.13 -32.13
CA PHE A 969 -37.21 -17.60 -30.76
C PHE A 969 -37.58 -16.48 -29.77
N ASP A 970 -36.92 -15.33 -29.83
CA ASP A 970 -37.20 -14.20 -28.94
C ASP A 970 -38.64 -13.66 -29.11
N ARG A 971 -39.16 -13.67 -30.35
CA ARG A 971 -40.56 -13.35 -30.65
C ARG A 971 -41.52 -14.38 -30.09
N ALA A 972 -41.20 -15.67 -30.19
CA ALA A 972 -42.01 -16.75 -29.62
C ALA A 972 -42.08 -16.63 -28.09
N PHE A 973 -40.93 -16.44 -27.43
CA PHE A 973 -40.84 -16.25 -26.00
C PHE A 973 -41.61 -15.02 -25.53
N SER A 974 -41.43 -13.88 -26.19
CA SER A 974 -42.14 -12.64 -25.85
C SER A 974 -43.66 -12.79 -26.00
N ARG A 975 -44.13 -13.52 -27.02
CA ARG A 975 -45.56 -13.81 -27.21
C ARG A 975 -46.11 -14.67 -26.09
N GLU A 976 -45.39 -15.73 -25.70
CA GLU A 976 -45.82 -16.61 -24.60
C GLU A 976 -45.80 -15.88 -23.26
N ASP A 977 -44.77 -15.08 -22.96
CA ASP A 977 -44.67 -14.33 -21.70
C ASP A 977 -45.78 -13.26 -21.60
N GLN A 978 -46.08 -12.55 -22.70
CA GLN A 978 -47.19 -11.59 -22.74
C GLN A 978 -48.58 -12.24 -22.62
N ALA A 979 -48.71 -13.51 -22.99
CA ALA A 979 -49.97 -14.25 -22.87
C ALA A 979 -50.25 -14.72 -21.41
N LEU A 980 -49.27 -14.65 -20.50
CA LEU A 980 -49.42 -15.07 -19.12
C LEU A 980 -50.15 -14.02 -18.27
N ARG A 981 -51.07 -14.48 -17.40
CA ARG A 981 -51.80 -13.60 -16.49
C ARG A 981 -50.97 -13.31 -15.22
N PRO A 982 -51.23 -12.21 -14.48
CA PRO A 982 -50.51 -11.86 -13.25
C PRO A 982 -50.53 -12.90 -12.11
N GLY A 983 -51.31 -13.99 -12.23
CA GLY A 983 -51.35 -15.12 -11.29
C GLY A 983 -50.63 -16.39 -11.78
N ASP A 984 -50.09 -16.40 -13.00
CA ASP A 984 -49.48 -17.57 -13.65
C ASP A 984 -47.97 -17.70 -13.38
N GLY A 985 -47.48 -17.23 -12.23
CA GLY A 985 -46.05 -17.23 -11.89
C GLY A 985 -45.39 -18.63 -11.82
N TRP A 986 -46.17 -19.71 -11.85
CA TRP A 986 -45.64 -21.06 -12.03
C TRP A 986 -45.42 -21.41 -13.51
N LYS A 987 -46.32 -20.99 -14.42
CA LYS A 987 -46.17 -21.12 -15.87
C LYS A 987 -45.01 -20.28 -16.40
N GLN A 988 -44.86 -19.07 -15.87
CA GLN A 988 -43.71 -18.21 -16.21
C GLN A 988 -42.38 -18.87 -15.83
N ARG A 989 -42.32 -19.51 -14.66
CA ARG A 989 -41.14 -20.27 -14.24
C ARG A 989 -40.85 -21.46 -15.17
N ILE A 990 -41.88 -22.16 -15.65
CA ILE A 990 -41.73 -23.26 -16.61
C ILE A 990 -41.26 -22.72 -17.97
N LEU A 991 -41.88 -21.66 -18.49
CA LEU A 991 -41.48 -21.02 -19.75
C LEU A 991 -40.01 -20.58 -19.70
N ASN A 992 -39.58 -19.94 -18.61
CA ASN A 992 -38.19 -19.54 -18.43
C ASN A 992 -37.24 -20.74 -18.35
N ALA A 993 -37.64 -21.81 -17.65
CA ALA A 993 -36.82 -23.02 -17.54
C ALA A 993 -36.68 -23.75 -18.89
N VAL A 994 -37.75 -23.78 -19.70
CA VAL A 994 -37.73 -24.33 -21.06
C VAL A 994 -36.88 -23.46 -21.99
N ALA A 995 -36.99 -22.14 -21.91
CA ALA A 995 -36.16 -21.24 -22.69
C ALA A 995 -34.67 -21.42 -22.35
N GLU A 996 -34.32 -21.49 -21.07
CA GLU A 996 -32.94 -21.73 -20.61
C GLU A 996 -32.40 -23.09 -21.11
N ASP A 997 -33.23 -24.15 -21.12
CA ASP A 997 -32.87 -25.48 -21.62
C ASP A 997 -32.59 -25.47 -23.14
N LEU A 998 -33.44 -24.79 -23.91
CA LEU A 998 -33.25 -24.62 -25.36
C LEU A 998 -32.03 -23.77 -25.69
N GLU A 999 -31.75 -22.73 -24.91
CA GLU A 999 -30.55 -21.89 -25.08
C GLU A 999 -29.26 -22.67 -24.78
N GLN A 1000 -29.24 -23.47 -23.72
CA GLN A 1000 -28.09 -24.32 -23.39
C GLN A 1000 -27.81 -25.36 -24.47
N ASN A 1001 -28.86 -25.81 -25.17
CA ASN A 1001 -28.78 -26.82 -26.22
C ASN A 1001 -28.98 -26.25 -27.63
N TRP A 1002 -28.74 -24.94 -27.83
CA TRP A 1002 -29.06 -24.24 -29.08
C TRP A 1002 -28.42 -24.90 -30.31
N GLY A 1003 -27.15 -25.30 -30.22
CA GLY A 1003 -26.46 -25.99 -31.32
C GLY A 1003 -27.12 -27.29 -31.76
N ILE A 1004 -27.77 -28.00 -30.83
CA ILE A 1004 -28.54 -29.22 -31.11
C ILE A 1004 -29.85 -28.85 -31.80
N VAL A 1005 -30.59 -27.88 -31.26
CA VAL A 1005 -31.87 -27.41 -31.81
C VAL A 1005 -31.72 -26.97 -33.26
N MET A 1006 -30.64 -26.26 -33.58
CA MET A 1006 -30.37 -25.79 -34.94
C MET A 1006 -30.08 -26.91 -35.95
N LEU A 1007 -29.55 -28.05 -35.48
CA LEU A 1007 -29.21 -29.23 -36.29
C LEU A 1007 -30.31 -30.28 -36.37
N LEU A 1008 -31.41 -30.12 -35.61
CA LEU A 1008 -32.53 -31.06 -35.64
C LEU A 1008 -33.19 -31.15 -37.02
N PRO A 1009 -33.93 -32.24 -37.30
CA PRO A 1009 -34.65 -32.39 -38.55
C PRO A 1009 -35.54 -31.19 -38.88
N ASN A 1010 -35.52 -30.75 -40.13
CA ASN A 1010 -36.21 -29.53 -40.62
C ASN A 1010 -35.75 -28.22 -39.93
N GLY A 1011 -34.69 -28.28 -39.13
CA GLY A 1011 -34.18 -27.15 -38.38
C GLY A 1011 -33.54 -26.07 -39.25
N PRO A 1012 -33.22 -24.91 -38.65
CA PRO A 1012 -32.71 -23.74 -39.37
C PRO A 1012 -31.46 -23.99 -40.22
N TYR A 1013 -30.52 -24.85 -39.79
CA TYR A 1013 -29.32 -25.12 -40.57
C TYR A 1013 -29.60 -25.95 -41.83
N GLU A 1014 -30.55 -26.89 -41.76
CA GLU A 1014 -30.93 -27.68 -42.93
C GLU A 1014 -31.62 -26.81 -43.99
N ARG A 1015 -32.48 -25.87 -43.54
CA ARG A 1015 -33.11 -24.88 -44.42
C ARG A 1015 -32.10 -23.90 -45.03
N ALA A 1016 -31.17 -23.38 -44.22
CA ALA A 1016 -30.12 -22.48 -44.69
C ALA A 1016 -29.23 -23.16 -45.74
N LEU A 1017 -28.83 -24.41 -45.52
CA LEU A 1017 -28.11 -25.22 -46.51
C LEU A 1017 -28.92 -25.44 -47.79
N GLY A 1018 -30.23 -25.70 -47.66
CA GLY A 1018 -31.15 -25.79 -48.78
C GLY A 1018 -31.16 -24.51 -49.64
N HIS A 1019 -31.23 -23.34 -49.01
CA HIS A 1019 -31.18 -22.06 -49.72
C HIS A 1019 -29.84 -21.81 -50.42
N ILE A 1020 -28.71 -22.19 -49.82
CA ILE A 1020 -27.39 -22.09 -50.48
C ILE A 1020 -27.38 -22.94 -51.76
N VAL A 1021 -27.90 -24.17 -51.68
CA VAL A 1021 -27.97 -25.06 -52.85
C VAL A 1021 -28.91 -24.49 -53.90
N GLU A 1022 -30.11 -24.05 -53.52
CA GLU A 1022 -31.10 -23.45 -54.44
C GLU A 1022 -30.57 -22.19 -55.16
N GLN A 1023 -29.76 -21.37 -54.48
CA GLN A 1023 -29.17 -20.17 -55.06
C GLN A 1023 -27.99 -20.46 -55.99
N LEU A 1024 -27.08 -21.37 -55.60
CA LEU A 1024 -25.84 -21.59 -56.34
C LEU A 1024 -25.96 -22.68 -57.42
N GLU A 1025 -26.90 -23.61 -57.32
CA GLU A 1025 -27.08 -24.70 -58.29
C GLU A 1025 -27.40 -24.23 -59.73
N PRO A 1026 -28.26 -23.22 -59.96
CA PRO A 1026 -28.50 -22.65 -61.29
C PRO A 1026 -27.25 -22.03 -61.90
N ASP A 1027 -26.46 -21.31 -61.09
CA ASP A 1027 -25.23 -20.63 -61.53
C ASP A 1027 -24.10 -21.63 -61.80
N ASN A 1028 -24.08 -22.77 -61.08
CA ASN A 1028 -23.18 -23.89 -61.36
C ASN A 1028 -23.52 -24.56 -62.69
N ALA A 1029 -24.81 -24.76 -62.97
CA ALA A 1029 -25.29 -25.37 -64.21
C ALA A 1029 -24.96 -24.51 -65.45
N ASN A 1030 -24.85 -23.18 -65.27
CA ASN A 1030 -24.42 -22.23 -66.30
C ASN A 1030 -22.89 -22.01 -66.35
N GLU A 1031 -22.10 -22.74 -65.54
CA GLU A 1031 -20.64 -22.61 -65.40
C GLU A 1031 -20.12 -21.23 -64.93
N ILE A 1032 -20.97 -20.44 -64.26
CA ILE A 1032 -20.66 -19.05 -63.87
C ILE A 1032 -19.91 -18.98 -62.53
N LEU A 1033 -20.06 -19.99 -61.66
CA LEU A 1033 -19.50 -19.98 -60.30
C LEU A 1033 -17.97 -19.99 -60.25
N ALA A 1034 -17.41 -19.21 -59.33
CA ALA A 1034 -15.99 -19.22 -59.00
C ALA A 1034 -15.57 -20.52 -58.28
N GLY A 1035 -14.27 -20.83 -58.25
CA GLY A 1035 -13.75 -22.08 -57.66
C GLY A 1035 -14.13 -22.27 -56.18
N ASP A 1036 -14.15 -21.20 -55.40
CA ASP A 1036 -14.52 -21.23 -53.99
C ASP A 1036 -16.03 -21.43 -53.80
N GLU A 1037 -16.86 -20.87 -54.69
CA GLU A 1037 -18.32 -21.06 -54.65
C GLU A 1037 -18.73 -22.47 -55.09
N LYS A 1038 -17.97 -23.08 -56.02
CA LYS A 1038 -18.14 -24.50 -56.37
C LYS A 1038 -17.81 -25.42 -55.20
N LEU A 1039 -16.77 -25.10 -54.42
CA LEU A 1039 -16.42 -25.85 -53.20
C LEU A 1039 -17.48 -25.68 -52.11
N LEU A 1040 -18.02 -24.46 -51.96
CA LEU A 1040 -19.13 -24.18 -51.04
C LEU A 1040 -20.39 -24.97 -51.43
N LEU A 1041 -20.79 -24.95 -52.70
CA LEU A 1041 -21.94 -25.71 -53.20
C LEU A 1041 -21.75 -27.21 -52.96
N ALA A 1042 -20.57 -27.77 -53.28
CA ALA A 1042 -20.28 -29.19 -53.06
C ALA A 1042 -20.35 -29.57 -51.56
N THR A 1043 -19.84 -28.71 -50.68
CA THR A 1043 -19.90 -28.94 -49.23
C THR A 1043 -21.34 -28.82 -48.73
N ALA A 1044 -22.10 -27.82 -49.17
CA ALA A 1044 -23.49 -27.61 -48.81
C ALA A 1044 -24.39 -28.78 -49.26
N GLN A 1045 -24.21 -29.28 -50.48
CA GLN A 1045 -24.92 -30.46 -50.99
C GLN A 1045 -24.60 -31.73 -50.17
N SER A 1046 -23.32 -31.93 -49.83
CA SER A 1046 -22.90 -33.08 -49.01
C SER A 1046 -23.50 -33.02 -47.60
N LEU A 1047 -23.50 -31.84 -46.97
CA LEU A 1047 -24.09 -31.62 -45.65
C LEU A 1047 -25.61 -31.79 -45.69
N LEU A 1048 -26.29 -31.14 -46.64
CA LEU A 1048 -27.75 -31.19 -46.79
C LEU A 1048 -28.24 -32.63 -46.98
N LYS A 1049 -27.61 -33.37 -47.91
CA LYS A 1049 -27.95 -34.78 -48.15
C LYS A 1049 -27.77 -35.64 -46.89
N SER A 1050 -26.69 -35.40 -46.14
CA SER A 1050 -26.37 -36.17 -44.94
C SER A 1050 -27.34 -35.87 -43.80
N LEU A 1051 -27.70 -34.60 -43.61
CA LEU A 1051 -28.71 -34.19 -42.64
C LEU A 1051 -30.09 -34.76 -43.00
N GLN A 1052 -30.54 -34.62 -44.25
CA GLN A 1052 -31.83 -35.16 -44.70
C GLN A 1052 -31.93 -36.69 -44.58
N SER A 1053 -30.81 -37.40 -44.78
CA SER A 1053 -30.78 -38.87 -44.67
C SER A 1053 -30.71 -39.39 -43.22
N ASN A 1054 -30.55 -38.50 -42.24
CA ASN A 1054 -30.29 -38.86 -40.85
C ASN A 1054 -31.43 -38.41 -39.93
N ALA A 1055 -32.02 -39.38 -39.21
CA ALA A 1055 -33.18 -39.16 -38.35
C ALA A 1055 -32.86 -38.39 -37.06
N ARG A 1056 -31.59 -38.35 -36.61
CA ARG A 1056 -31.12 -37.61 -35.41
C ARG A 1056 -31.84 -37.97 -34.10
N GLN A 1057 -32.32 -39.22 -33.97
CA GLN A 1057 -33.09 -39.67 -32.80
C GLN A 1057 -32.25 -40.49 -31.81
N SER A 1058 -31.18 -41.14 -32.27
CA SER A 1058 -30.32 -42.00 -31.44
C SER A 1058 -28.88 -41.51 -31.36
N SER A 1059 -28.12 -41.96 -30.35
CA SER A 1059 -26.69 -41.64 -30.25
C SER A 1059 -25.89 -42.11 -31.47
N ALA A 1060 -26.30 -43.19 -32.13
CA ALA A 1060 -25.64 -43.70 -33.34
C ALA A 1060 -25.81 -42.73 -34.51
N ASP A 1061 -27.00 -42.14 -34.66
CA ASP A 1061 -27.32 -41.15 -35.69
C ASP A 1061 -26.42 -39.92 -35.56
N TRP A 1062 -26.25 -39.41 -34.33
CA TRP A 1062 -25.40 -38.25 -34.04
C TRP A 1062 -23.91 -38.55 -34.20
N MET A 1063 -23.43 -39.75 -33.83
CA MET A 1063 -22.04 -40.16 -34.08
C MET A 1063 -21.72 -40.27 -35.58
N GLN A 1064 -22.70 -40.70 -36.39
CA GLN A 1064 -22.53 -40.75 -37.84
C GLN A 1064 -22.33 -39.35 -38.42
N LEU A 1065 -23.16 -38.38 -38.01
CA LEU A 1065 -22.99 -36.97 -38.41
C LEU A 1065 -21.66 -36.40 -37.93
N GLN A 1066 -21.27 -36.69 -36.68
CA GLN A 1066 -19.99 -36.28 -36.12
C GLN A 1066 -18.81 -36.75 -36.97
N SER A 1067 -18.84 -38.03 -37.40
CA SER A 1067 -17.79 -38.59 -38.25
C SER A 1067 -17.70 -37.90 -39.61
N LEU A 1068 -18.84 -37.49 -40.16
CA LEU A 1068 -18.93 -36.77 -41.43
C LEU A 1068 -18.39 -35.34 -41.31
N PHE A 1069 -18.72 -34.62 -40.23
CA PHE A 1069 -18.19 -33.27 -39.99
C PHE A 1069 -16.67 -33.28 -39.90
N HIS A 1070 -16.08 -34.27 -39.20
CA HIS A 1070 -14.64 -34.46 -39.15
C HIS A 1070 -14.00 -34.80 -40.50
N GLN A 1071 -14.69 -35.56 -41.35
CA GLN A 1071 -14.19 -35.86 -42.69
C GLN A 1071 -14.16 -34.61 -43.56
N LEU A 1072 -15.24 -33.82 -43.55
CA LEU A 1072 -15.34 -32.58 -44.31
C LEU A 1072 -14.36 -31.50 -43.85
N GLN A 1073 -14.04 -31.45 -42.55
CA GLN A 1073 -12.98 -30.58 -42.01
C GLN A 1073 -11.58 -30.88 -42.58
N ARG A 1074 -11.33 -32.14 -42.96
CA ARG A 1074 -10.00 -32.60 -43.41
C ARG A 1074 -9.79 -32.50 -44.92
N VAL A 1075 -10.81 -32.12 -45.70
CA VAL A 1075 -10.68 -31.97 -47.16
C VAL A 1075 -9.85 -30.70 -47.44
N PRO A 1076 -8.61 -30.81 -47.95
CA PRO A 1076 -7.81 -29.65 -48.29
C PRO A 1076 -8.34 -29.00 -49.57
N VAL A 1077 -8.29 -27.66 -49.64
CA VAL A 1077 -8.68 -26.77 -50.76
C VAL A 1077 -7.99 -27.09 -52.12
N GLN A 1078 -7.15 -28.12 -52.20
CA GLN A 1078 -6.39 -28.48 -53.41
C GLN A 1078 -7.12 -29.32 -54.46
N GLN A 1079 -8.40 -29.70 -54.27
CA GLN A 1079 -9.14 -30.51 -55.25
C GLN A 1079 -10.10 -29.76 -56.18
N ALA A 1080 -10.08 -28.43 -56.21
CA ALA A 1080 -10.77 -27.65 -57.26
C ALA A 1080 -9.91 -27.42 -58.53
N GLY A 1081 -8.64 -27.85 -58.55
CA GLY A 1081 -7.70 -27.61 -59.65
C GLY A 1081 -7.31 -28.83 -60.51
N LEU A 1082 -7.86 -30.03 -60.25
CA LEU A 1082 -7.47 -31.26 -60.97
C LEU A 1082 -8.73 -32.05 -61.37
N GLY A 1083 -9.52 -31.45 -62.24
CA GLY A 1083 -10.71 -32.04 -62.83
C GLY A 1083 -10.76 -31.93 -64.36
N ASP A 1084 -9.62 -31.69 -65.03
CA ASP A 1084 -9.56 -31.79 -66.50
C ASP A 1084 -8.14 -32.22 -66.92
N GLY A 1085 -8.00 -33.42 -67.50
CA GLY A 1085 -6.70 -33.92 -67.96
C GLY A 1085 -6.42 -35.42 -67.86
N LYS A 1086 -7.33 -36.25 -67.33
CA LYS A 1086 -7.20 -37.72 -67.40
C LYS A 1086 -8.50 -38.43 -67.76
N ARG A 1087 -8.98 -38.17 -68.98
CA ARG A 1087 -9.87 -39.09 -69.70
C ARG A 1087 -9.62 -39.05 -71.21
N THR A 1088 -8.36 -39.27 -71.58
CA THR A 1088 -7.98 -39.80 -72.90
C THR A 1088 -6.85 -40.81 -72.69
N LEU A 1089 -7.17 -42.09 -72.91
CA LEU A 1089 -6.34 -43.31 -73.00
C LEU A 1089 -6.89 -44.44 -72.11
N ASN A 1090 -8.05 -44.95 -72.52
CA ASN A 1090 -8.38 -46.37 -72.78
C ASN A 1090 -9.89 -46.55 -72.83
#